data_AF-A0A6J6QAX6-F1
#
_entry.id   AF-A0A6J6QAX6-F1
#
_cell.length_a   1.000
_cell.length_b   1.000
_cell.length_c   1.000
_cell.angle_alpha   90.00
_cell.angle_beta   90.00
_cell.angle_gamma   90.00
#
_symmetry.space_group_name_H-M   'P 1'
#
loop_
_entity.id
_entity.type
_entity.pdbx_description
1 polymer ?
#
loop_
_entity_poly.entity_id
_entity_poly.type
_entity_poly.pdbx_seq_one_letter_code
_entity_poly.pdbx_strand_id
1 'polypeptide(L)'
;MVPGSGFGIQQWGWTMEEPIQVLGETPWITRSQVPLTPAATIRMLTSLESYLETGAGSPYLAGVLRRIGVDRILLRHDLDQGAAQSISSGLVSQALASSPGIERVETFGRLAFGPAIEVYDVVGGADGYRVRDADDVVTVASSVEDAVTAVGAGLVDEDQPMLVQGETGRAADIVGDGYRLRERAFGRVHDAESNVMAPGDPYHAGRVLPNYPGPDGSTPVSARYFGIAGVTATTANGYADVFGPVRPETAPWATLDGDPATYWLSAPFVPSLGQSIEIDLGQTHTLDDVALSEPLSVLGLDPVSSWRVSAGGASVVVTPDPVTRSAVADLGGVRADRLSVAVADGPAGGGQASLATIEIDGVTTSRSLAVGTRGTAPDLDLVFTAAAETRACSPTLLGPDCSLSRQRPSEESTGIDRTVTLDHAGRFEVSGDVVARSLPGTAQLLRPLGGIQVTGSSWLASDPGVSPRMAYDDDGATSWVADPRDPAPTLTFDLGRTRRITRLAISPPAPVAVRPTRVELSTDDESRVIDLDTLLDGVARFAPLRTDELTLTFSRPGDDTGRPLGVGEVILGPGRLSVPIDGAEPTGAVCGLGPQLVVDGRTRPTRVEGPIGAVIGNGRLAVSLCDGDLSLAAGEHRIVLRSSEQFQPVSLELRGDDARTSGSSSRTLGVVSRTDTRSVLEVSPGPEAVLSAPQSFNRGWSASVDGRRLEPVEVDGWAQGWVLPADTSGQVVLSFEPQRAYVVTLVGGLALMGLVLLTAAVVGVRTRLAPNSSTSPGSSPSPSPSADPAPDPRGRRGPRSWSPLAATVVATTACAVLGGVVGGPFVALAAALGSVLAGRRVLAVALASLLMLAGLLVVVVQLLDAPVTPDATADLLTGAGLALAMAAAWRHRSPDTAGAP
;
A
#
# COMPACT_ATOMS: atom_id res chain seq x y z
N MET A 1 -7.27 4.03 6.56
CA MET A 1 -8.18 3.42 5.57
C MET A 1 -7.36 2.48 4.71
N VAL A 2 -7.86 1.26 4.46
CA VAL A 2 -7.15 0.20 3.72
C VAL A 2 -8.08 -0.55 2.76
N PRO A 3 -7.56 -1.19 1.69
CA PRO A 3 -6.18 -1.06 1.21
C PRO A 3 -5.89 0.34 0.66
N GLY A 4 -4.60 0.67 0.58
CA GLY A 4 -4.13 1.80 -0.21
C GLY A 4 -4.57 1.66 -1.68
N SER A 5 -4.77 2.80 -2.34
CA SER A 5 -5.11 2.82 -3.78
C SER A 5 -4.56 4.09 -4.42
N GLY A 6 -4.31 4.05 -5.73
CA GLY A 6 -3.81 5.24 -6.42
C GLY A 6 -4.78 6.43 -6.31
N PHE A 7 -6.06 6.12 -6.58
CA PHE A 7 -7.20 7.04 -6.55
C PHE A 7 -8.43 6.35 -5.94
N GLY A 8 -9.43 7.15 -5.57
CA GLY A 8 -10.78 6.67 -5.24
C GLY A 8 -11.50 6.20 -6.51
N ILE A 9 -11.33 4.93 -6.86
CA ILE A 9 -12.00 4.28 -7.99
C ILE A 9 -12.80 3.10 -7.47
N GLN A 10 -14.08 3.34 -7.18
CA GLN A 10 -15.02 2.36 -6.67
C GLN A 10 -15.83 1.74 -7.82
N GLN A 11 -16.42 0.56 -7.56
CA GLN A 11 -17.31 -0.12 -8.51
C GLN A 11 -18.56 0.71 -8.86
N TRP A 12 -18.96 1.62 -7.97
CA TRP A 12 -20.13 2.48 -8.14
C TRP A 12 -19.82 3.87 -8.74
N GLY A 13 -18.54 4.25 -8.85
CA GLY A 13 -18.15 5.57 -9.37
C GLY A 13 -16.68 5.89 -9.15
N TRP A 14 -16.17 6.90 -9.87
CA TRP A 14 -14.78 7.34 -9.76
C TRP A 14 -14.76 8.71 -9.07
N THR A 15 -14.43 8.73 -7.78
CA THR A 15 -14.38 9.96 -6.98
C THR A 15 -13.05 10.70 -7.07
N MET A 16 -12.01 10.02 -7.60
CA MET A 16 -10.61 10.46 -7.68
C MET A 16 -9.95 10.65 -6.31
N GLU A 17 -10.56 11.44 -5.44
CA GLU A 17 -10.22 11.57 -4.02
C GLU A 17 -11.04 10.60 -3.17
N GLU A 18 -10.62 10.40 -1.92
CA GLU A 18 -11.35 9.54 -1.01
C GLU A 18 -12.68 10.18 -0.56
N PRO A 19 -13.82 9.46 -0.57
CA PRO A 19 -15.09 10.01 -0.10
C PRO A 19 -15.04 10.56 1.33
N ILE A 20 -14.22 9.94 2.19
CA ILE A 20 -14.02 10.38 3.58
C ILE A 20 -13.34 11.76 3.67
N GLN A 21 -12.63 12.21 2.64
CA GLN A 21 -12.03 13.54 2.60
C GLN A 21 -13.08 14.66 2.60
N VAL A 22 -14.27 14.40 2.04
CA VAL A 22 -15.36 15.37 1.94
C VAL A 22 -16.41 15.16 3.03
N LEU A 23 -16.68 13.91 3.40
CA LEU A 23 -17.77 13.54 4.32
C LEU A 23 -17.31 13.29 5.76
N GLY A 24 -16.01 13.04 5.98
CA GLY A 24 -15.47 12.71 7.28
C GLY A 24 -15.33 13.92 8.19
N GLU A 25 -15.68 13.75 9.46
CA GLU A 25 -15.51 14.76 10.52
C GLU A 25 -14.34 14.41 11.47
N THR A 26 -13.68 13.28 11.23
CA THR A 26 -12.58 12.76 12.06
C THR A 26 -11.25 12.73 11.30
N PRO A 27 -10.11 12.77 12.01
CA PRO A 27 -8.81 12.53 11.38
C PRO A 27 -8.77 11.17 10.67
N TRP A 28 -8.11 11.12 9.53
CA TRP A 28 -7.94 9.89 8.75
C TRP A 28 -6.62 9.94 7.98
N ILE A 29 -6.11 8.77 7.66
CA ILE A 29 -4.94 8.58 6.80
C ILE A 29 -5.17 7.42 5.84
N THR A 30 -4.56 7.50 4.67
CA THR A 30 -4.52 6.43 3.68
C THR A 30 -3.22 6.50 2.90
N ARG A 31 -2.81 5.37 2.32
CA ARG A 31 -1.77 5.35 1.31
C ARG A 31 -2.39 5.63 -0.07
N SER A 32 -2.23 6.85 -0.58
CA SER A 32 -2.63 7.26 -1.94
C SER A 32 -1.43 7.42 -2.88
N GLN A 33 -1.63 7.60 -4.19
CA GLN A 33 -0.52 7.68 -5.16
C GLN A 33 0.56 8.73 -4.82
N VAL A 34 0.15 9.95 -4.48
CA VAL A 34 1.02 11.06 -4.08
C VAL A 34 0.40 11.74 -2.86
N PRO A 35 0.64 11.23 -1.64
CA PRO A 35 0.15 11.86 -0.42
C PRO A 35 0.83 13.21 -0.24
N LEU A 36 0.08 14.21 0.27
CA LEU A 36 0.62 15.54 0.61
C LEU A 36 1.35 15.51 1.96
N THR A 37 2.30 14.60 2.10
CA THR A 37 3.08 14.36 3.33
C THR A 37 4.57 14.27 3.00
N PRO A 38 5.47 14.43 3.99
CA PRO A 38 6.90 14.17 3.81
C PRO A 38 7.18 12.75 3.33
N ALA A 39 8.36 12.55 2.73
CA ALA A 39 8.83 11.25 2.24
C ALA A 39 8.79 10.17 3.34
N ALA A 40 9.25 10.49 4.54
CA ALA A 40 9.21 9.61 5.70
C ALA A 40 7.82 9.05 5.99
N THR A 41 6.79 9.90 6.02
CA THR A 41 5.40 9.44 6.23
C THR A 41 4.93 8.51 5.11
N ILE A 42 5.33 8.76 3.86
CA ILE A 42 4.98 7.87 2.73
C ILE A 42 5.68 6.50 2.89
N ARG A 43 6.94 6.48 3.32
CA ARG A 43 7.72 5.26 3.58
C ARG A 43 7.08 4.45 4.72
N MET A 44 6.75 5.11 5.83
CA MET A 44 5.99 4.51 6.94
C MET A 44 4.68 3.86 6.48
N LEU A 45 3.83 4.61 5.75
CA LEU A 45 2.56 4.09 5.24
C LEU A 45 2.77 2.91 4.27
N THR A 46 3.85 2.93 3.49
CA THR A 46 4.21 1.83 2.58
C THR A 46 4.63 0.58 3.36
N SER A 47 5.39 0.74 4.45
CA SER A 47 5.72 -0.37 5.36
C SER A 47 4.48 -0.96 6.05
N LEU A 48 3.45 -0.17 6.32
CA LEU A 48 2.20 -0.68 6.90
C LEU A 48 1.40 -1.52 5.90
N GLU A 49 1.33 -1.09 4.63
CA GLU A 49 0.64 -1.87 3.59
C GLU A 49 1.30 -3.23 3.37
N SER A 50 2.62 -3.35 3.53
CA SER A 50 3.33 -4.63 3.31
C SER A 50 2.92 -5.74 4.29
N TYR A 51 2.44 -5.40 5.50
CA TYR A 51 1.86 -6.37 6.44
C TYR A 51 0.52 -6.92 5.97
N LEU A 52 -0.16 -6.23 5.03
CA LEU A 52 -1.50 -6.57 4.55
C LEU A 52 -1.46 -7.27 3.17
N GLU A 53 -0.46 -6.96 2.34
CA GLU A 53 -0.38 -7.33 0.92
C GLU A 53 -0.53 -8.84 0.64
N THR A 54 -0.02 -9.69 1.53
CA THR A 54 0.04 -11.15 1.32
C THR A 54 -1.03 -11.93 2.09
N GLY A 55 -1.83 -11.25 2.90
CA GLY A 55 -2.75 -11.90 3.84
C GLY A 55 -2.09 -12.46 5.10
N ALA A 56 -0.77 -12.35 5.26
CA ALA A 56 -0.06 -12.94 6.40
C ALA A 56 -0.30 -12.21 7.73
N GLY A 57 -0.52 -10.89 7.70
CA GLY A 57 -0.64 -10.07 8.90
C GLY A 57 0.67 -9.94 9.67
N SER A 58 0.57 -9.45 10.90
CA SER A 58 1.70 -9.42 11.84
C SER A 58 1.22 -9.45 13.29
N PRO A 59 1.90 -10.20 14.19
CA PRO A 59 1.60 -10.19 15.62
C PRO A 59 1.76 -8.80 16.26
N TYR A 60 2.48 -7.89 15.61
CA TYR A 60 2.85 -6.59 16.14
C TYR A 60 2.10 -5.42 15.47
N LEU A 61 1.24 -5.68 14.48
CA LEU A 61 0.56 -4.64 13.71
C LEU A 61 -0.24 -3.68 14.61
N ALA A 62 -0.95 -4.21 15.61
CA ALA A 62 -1.72 -3.40 16.55
C ALA A 62 -0.83 -2.41 17.34
N GLY A 63 0.36 -2.84 17.77
CA GLY A 63 1.32 -1.99 18.48
C GLY A 63 1.83 -0.85 17.61
N VAL A 64 2.20 -1.15 16.35
CA VAL A 64 2.62 -0.12 15.38
C VAL A 64 1.48 0.88 15.11
N LEU A 65 0.25 0.40 14.90
CA LEU A 65 -0.91 1.26 14.65
C LEU A 65 -1.20 2.19 15.83
N ARG A 66 -1.18 1.68 17.07
CA ARG A 66 -1.34 2.53 18.26
C ARG A 66 -0.23 3.55 18.41
N ARG A 67 1.00 3.18 18.08
CA ARG A 67 2.16 4.08 18.14
C ARG A 67 2.03 5.27 17.19
N ILE A 68 1.46 5.07 16.01
CA ILE A 68 1.23 6.13 15.02
C ILE A 68 -0.10 6.88 15.22
N GLY A 69 -0.85 6.56 16.26
CA GLY A 69 -2.11 7.25 16.59
C GLY A 69 -3.35 6.70 15.89
N VAL A 70 -3.32 5.45 15.40
CA VAL A 70 -4.48 4.78 14.77
C VAL A 70 -5.17 3.85 15.77
N ASP A 71 -6.44 4.12 16.04
CA ASP A 71 -7.33 3.33 16.91
C ASP A 71 -8.41 2.56 16.15
N ARG A 72 -8.60 2.88 14.87
CA ARG A 72 -9.61 2.32 13.98
C ARG A 72 -9.06 2.08 12.58
N ILE A 73 -9.45 0.96 11.99
CA ILE A 73 -9.14 0.61 10.60
C ILE A 73 -10.45 0.50 9.83
N LEU A 74 -10.59 1.32 8.78
CA LEU A 74 -11.67 1.19 7.82
C LEU A 74 -11.17 0.36 6.63
N LEU A 75 -11.68 -0.86 6.50
CA LEU A 75 -11.47 -1.74 5.35
C LEU A 75 -12.60 -1.56 4.34
N ARG A 76 -12.27 -1.18 3.11
CA ARG A 76 -13.21 -1.01 2.00
C ARG A 76 -13.12 -2.18 1.01
N HIS A 77 -14.27 -2.73 0.64
CA HIS A 77 -14.42 -3.82 -0.31
C HIS A 77 -14.96 -3.37 -1.68
N ASP A 78 -15.26 -2.08 -1.83
CA ASP A 78 -15.97 -1.51 -2.98
C ASP A 78 -15.06 -0.92 -4.07
N LEU A 79 -13.73 -1.04 -3.92
CA LEU A 79 -12.78 -0.66 -4.98
C LEU A 79 -12.95 -1.55 -6.23
N ASP A 80 -12.81 -0.94 -7.40
CA ASP A 80 -12.47 -1.70 -8.60
C ASP A 80 -10.98 -2.05 -8.53
N GLN A 81 -10.67 -3.28 -8.12
CA GLN A 81 -9.31 -3.72 -7.85
C GLN A 81 -8.37 -3.53 -9.06
N GLY A 82 -8.88 -3.76 -10.28
CA GLY A 82 -8.08 -3.66 -11.51
C GLY A 82 -7.78 -2.21 -11.87
N ALA A 83 -8.79 -1.35 -11.85
CA ALA A 83 -8.64 0.06 -12.19
C ALA A 83 -7.90 0.85 -11.09
N ALA A 84 -8.18 0.55 -9.81
CA ALA A 84 -7.55 1.21 -8.67
C ALA A 84 -6.13 0.67 -8.37
N GLN A 85 -5.75 -0.47 -8.98
CA GLN A 85 -4.51 -1.20 -8.73
C GLN A 85 -4.27 -1.48 -7.24
N SER A 86 -5.34 -1.84 -6.52
CA SER A 86 -5.31 -2.09 -5.08
C SER A 86 -5.03 -3.56 -4.75
N ILE A 87 -4.65 -3.83 -3.50
CA ILE A 87 -4.62 -5.18 -2.94
C ILE A 87 -6.05 -5.76 -2.93
N SER A 88 -6.17 -7.09 -2.96
CA SER A 88 -7.44 -7.76 -2.69
C SER A 88 -7.92 -7.46 -1.27
N SER A 89 -9.12 -6.91 -1.14
CA SER A 89 -9.71 -6.64 0.18
C SER A 89 -9.93 -7.91 1.02
N GLY A 90 -10.01 -9.08 0.37
CA GLY A 90 -10.04 -10.39 1.05
C GLY A 90 -8.71 -10.73 1.74
N LEU A 91 -7.57 -10.45 1.09
CA LEU A 91 -6.25 -10.63 1.71
C LEU A 91 -6.06 -9.66 2.87
N VAL A 92 -6.51 -8.41 2.72
CA VAL A 92 -6.46 -7.44 3.83
C VAL A 92 -7.30 -7.90 5.01
N SER A 93 -8.54 -8.39 4.76
CA SER A 93 -9.40 -8.94 5.82
C SER A 93 -8.71 -10.11 6.55
N GLN A 94 -8.09 -11.02 5.81
CA GLN A 94 -7.32 -12.13 6.37
C GLN A 94 -6.14 -11.64 7.23
N ALA A 95 -5.35 -10.69 6.72
CA ALA A 95 -4.21 -10.12 7.46
C ALA A 95 -4.64 -9.43 8.76
N LEU A 96 -5.76 -8.71 8.75
CA LEU A 96 -6.31 -8.10 9.96
C LEU A 96 -6.82 -9.16 10.94
N ALA A 97 -7.49 -10.21 10.46
CA ALA A 97 -7.98 -11.31 11.29
C ALA A 97 -6.85 -12.17 11.89
N SER A 98 -5.69 -12.26 11.21
CA SER A 98 -4.50 -12.96 11.72
C SER A 98 -3.61 -12.10 12.61
N SER A 99 -3.95 -10.81 12.79
CA SER A 99 -3.18 -9.87 13.60
C SER A 99 -3.85 -9.69 14.98
N PRO A 100 -3.24 -10.19 16.08
CA PRO A 100 -3.74 -10.00 17.44
C PRO A 100 -3.90 -8.52 17.79
N GLY A 101 -4.94 -8.21 18.59
CA GLY A 101 -5.24 -6.84 19.01
C GLY A 101 -5.97 -6.00 17.96
N ILE A 102 -6.43 -6.61 16.86
CA ILE A 102 -7.28 -5.97 15.85
C ILE A 102 -8.60 -6.75 15.77
N GLU A 103 -9.72 -6.09 16.04
CA GLU A 103 -11.02 -6.73 16.16
C GLU A 103 -12.07 -6.04 15.28
N ARG A 104 -12.79 -6.81 14.44
CA ARG A 104 -13.89 -6.23 13.66
C ARG A 104 -15.06 -5.86 14.57
N VAL A 105 -15.48 -4.61 14.54
CA VAL A 105 -16.57 -4.10 15.40
C VAL A 105 -17.84 -3.75 14.64
N GLU A 106 -17.72 -3.28 13.40
CA GLU A 106 -18.88 -2.83 12.62
C GLU A 106 -18.74 -3.14 11.13
N THR A 107 -19.87 -3.17 10.44
CA THR A 107 -19.93 -3.36 8.98
C THR A 107 -21.01 -2.47 8.37
N PHE A 108 -20.74 -1.89 7.21
CA PHE A 108 -21.67 -1.02 6.49
C PHE A 108 -21.81 -1.41 5.02
N GLY A 109 -23.01 -1.15 4.47
CA GLY A 109 -23.34 -1.47 3.09
C GLY A 109 -23.35 -2.97 2.80
N ARG A 110 -23.77 -3.34 1.59
CA ARG A 110 -23.80 -4.73 1.15
C ARG A 110 -23.48 -4.84 -0.33
N LEU A 111 -22.45 -5.61 -0.62
CA LEU A 111 -22.06 -6.08 -1.95
C LEU A 111 -22.57 -7.51 -2.16
N ALA A 112 -22.41 -8.05 -3.36
CA ALA A 112 -22.82 -9.43 -3.67
C ALA A 112 -22.07 -10.47 -2.81
N PHE A 113 -20.88 -10.13 -2.34
CA PHE A 113 -19.91 -11.03 -1.69
C PHE A 113 -19.62 -10.67 -0.22
N GLY A 114 -20.32 -9.69 0.36
CA GLY A 114 -20.07 -9.28 1.74
C GLY A 114 -20.46 -7.83 2.06
N PRO A 115 -20.04 -7.30 3.21
CA PRO A 115 -20.19 -5.87 3.51
C PRO A 115 -19.36 -5.02 2.54
N ALA A 116 -19.80 -3.77 2.30
CA ALA A 116 -19.01 -2.84 1.47
C ALA A 116 -17.85 -2.25 2.27
N ILE A 117 -18.06 -2.03 3.57
CA ILE A 117 -17.08 -1.48 4.51
C ILE A 117 -17.11 -2.31 5.78
N GLU A 118 -15.93 -2.61 6.32
CA GLU A 118 -15.74 -3.14 7.66
C GLU A 118 -14.93 -2.16 8.50
N VAL A 119 -15.26 -2.05 9.78
CA VAL A 119 -14.53 -1.24 10.75
C VAL A 119 -13.93 -2.16 11.80
N TYR A 120 -12.63 -2.01 12.01
CA TYR A 120 -11.89 -2.74 13.03
C TYR A 120 -11.39 -1.77 14.11
N ASP A 121 -11.44 -2.22 15.35
CA ASP A 121 -10.83 -1.58 16.51
C ASP A 121 -9.41 -2.07 16.67
N VAL A 122 -8.50 -1.15 17.00
CA VAL A 122 -7.18 -1.49 17.52
C VAL A 122 -7.25 -1.47 19.04
N VAL A 123 -7.21 -2.65 19.66
CA VAL A 123 -7.35 -2.83 21.11
C VAL A 123 -6.26 -2.04 21.84
N GLY A 124 -6.66 -1.30 22.87
CA GLY A 124 -5.79 -0.41 23.65
C GLY A 124 -5.93 1.07 23.29
N GLY A 125 -6.50 1.41 22.13
CA GLY A 125 -6.71 2.80 21.69
C GLY A 125 -5.42 3.53 21.29
N ALA A 126 -5.58 4.75 20.76
CA ALA A 126 -4.48 5.59 20.32
C ALA A 126 -4.26 6.78 21.27
N ASP A 127 -3.15 6.79 21.99
CA ASP A 127 -2.75 7.95 22.79
C ASP A 127 -2.15 9.02 21.87
N GLY A 128 -2.77 10.20 21.90
CA GLY A 128 -2.40 11.37 21.09
C GLY A 128 -1.00 11.90 21.36
N TYR A 129 -0.89 13.06 22.02
CA TYR A 129 0.41 13.59 22.43
C TYR A 129 1.02 12.71 23.54
N ARG A 130 2.34 12.52 23.52
CA ARG A 130 3.06 11.73 24.54
C ARG A 130 4.29 12.45 25.03
N VAL A 131 4.62 12.27 26.30
CA VAL A 131 5.88 12.73 26.90
C VAL A 131 6.60 11.51 27.44
N ARG A 132 7.85 11.32 27.03
CA ARG A 132 8.68 10.16 27.38
C ARG A 132 10.05 10.63 27.82
N ASP A 133 10.67 9.95 28.78
CA ASP A 133 11.94 10.42 29.32
C ASP A 133 13.07 10.26 28.29
N ALA A 134 14.01 11.19 28.29
CA ALA A 134 15.10 11.23 27.30
C ALA A 134 16.11 10.08 27.50
N ASP A 135 16.19 9.54 28.72
CA ASP A 135 17.01 8.38 29.06
C ASP A 135 16.46 7.08 28.45
N ASP A 136 15.18 7.05 28.06
CA ASP A 136 14.51 5.91 27.40
C ASP A 136 14.56 5.98 25.87
N VAL A 137 15.23 6.99 25.29
CA VAL A 137 15.33 7.17 23.85
C VAL A 137 16.15 6.05 23.22
N VAL A 138 15.54 5.35 22.26
CA VAL A 138 16.19 4.35 21.41
C VAL A 138 16.62 4.99 20.10
N THR A 139 17.83 4.69 19.63
CA THR A 139 18.38 5.22 18.38
C THR A 139 18.33 4.14 17.30
N VAL A 140 17.65 4.40 16.18
CA VAL A 140 17.63 3.52 15.00
C VAL A 140 18.62 4.01 13.95
N ALA A 141 19.28 3.10 13.25
CA ALA A 141 20.38 3.46 12.34
C ALA A 141 19.94 4.24 11.09
N SER A 142 18.90 3.77 10.37
CA SER A 142 18.69 4.22 8.98
C SER A 142 17.50 5.16 8.81
N SER A 143 16.27 4.68 9.03
CA SER A 143 15.05 5.40 8.64
C SER A 143 13.81 4.94 9.42
N VAL A 144 12.67 5.55 9.10
CA VAL A 144 11.35 5.18 9.65
C VAL A 144 10.99 3.71 9.46
N GLU A 145 11.45 3.05 8.40
CA GLU A 145 11.19 1.62 8.21
C GLU A 145 11.87 0.76 9.26
N ASP A 146 13.07 1.14 9.70
CA ASP A 146 13.75 0.46 10.80
C ASP A 146 12.97 0.69 12.11
N ALA A 147 12.42 1.89 12.33
CA ALA A 147 11.56 2.18 13.48
C ALA A 147 10.27 1.35 13.46
N VAL A 148 9.58 1.28 12.33
CA VAL A 148 8.38 0.44 12.15
C VAL A 148 8.72 -1.03 12.38
N THR A 149 9.85 -1.50 11.85
CA THR A 149 10.30 -2.88 11.98
C THR A 149 10.71 -3.22 13.41
N ALA A 150 11.38 -2.31 14.12
CA ALA A 150 11.81 -2.52 15.50
C ALA A 150 10.60 -2.70 16.44
N VAL A 151 9.59 -1.85 16.32
CA VAL A 151 8.30 -2.01 17.03
C VAL A 151 7.61 -3.28 16.55
N GLY A 152 7.62 -3.50 15.24
CA GLY A 152 7.11 -4.68 14.56
C GLY A 152 7.83 -5.99 14.86
N ALA A 153 8.86 -5.97 15.70
CA ALA A 153 9.63 -7.12 16.16
C ALA A 153 9.73 -7.17 17.70
N GLY A 154 9.01 -6.28 18.40
CA GLY A 154 9.07 -6.18 19.86
C GLY A 154 10.45 -5.81 20.41
N LEU A 155 11.28 -5.10 19.63
CA LEU A 155 12.58 -4.58 20.09
C LEU A 155 12.46 -3.26 20.85
N VAL A 156 11.31 -2.58 20.69
CA VAL A 156 11.06 -1.28 21.29
C VAL A 156 9.68 -1.30 21.93
N ASP A 157 9.63 -0.93 23.20
CA ASP A 157 8.39 -0.80 23.94
C ASP A 157 7.57 0.41 23.45
N GLU A 158 6.26 0.40 23.72
CA GLU A 158 5.34 1.46 23.27
C GLU A 158 5.68 2.84 23.85
N ASP A 159 6.29 2.85 25.03
CA ASP A 159 6.63 4.04 25.80
C ASP A 159 8.05 4.55 25.56
N GLN A 160 8.86 3.86 24.76
CA GLN A 160 10.20 4.32 24.37
C GLN A 160 10.11 5.14 23.08
N PRO A 161 10.60 6.40 23.01
CA PRO A 161 10.67 7.16 21.77
C PRO A 161 11.88 6.70 20.93
N MET A 162 11.74 6.64 19.61
CA MET A 162 12.88 6.37 18.73
C MET A 162 13.36 7.64 18.03
N LEU A 163 14.66 7.77 17.83
CA LEU A 163 15.27 8.81 17.00
C LEU A 163 16.16 8.18 15.93
N VAL A 164 16.29 8.82 14.78
CA VAL A 164 17.19 8.33 13.71
C VAL A 164 18.63 8.81 13.98
N GLN A 165 19.60 7.90 13.87
CA GLN A 165 21.02 8.17 14.10
C GLN A 165 21.53 9.34 13.26
N GLY A 166 21.19 9.39 11.97
CA GLY A 166 21.64 10.43 11.03
C GLY A 166 21.27 11.86 11.46
N GLU A 167 20.24 12.01 12.30
CA GLU A 167 19.73 13.30 12.77
C GLU A 167 20.33 13.72 14.11
N THR A 168 20.69 12.75 14.97
CA THR A 168 21.13 13.00 16.35
C THR A 168 22.64 12.82 16.55
N GLY A 169 23.30 12.03 15.71
CA GLY A 169 24.70 11.61 15.88
C GLY A 169 24.93 10.64 17.05
N ARG A 170 23.87 10.14 17.70
CA ARG A 170 23.95 9.12 18.75
C ARG A 170 24.38 7.77 18.17
N ALA A 171 24.95 6.91 19.02
CA ALA A 171 25.22 5.53 18.61
C ALA A 171 23.89 4.81 18.34
N ALA A 172 23.83 3.99 17.29
CA ALA A 172 22.62 3.23 16.97
C ALA A 172 22.47 2.05 17.93
N ASP A 173 21.31 2.00 18.59
CA ASP A 173 20.88 0.92 19.49
C ASP A 173 20.26 -0.23 18.69
N ILE A 174 19.64 0.09 17.55
CA ILE A 174 19.00 -0.87 16.65
C ILE A 174 19.42 -0.59 15.20
N VAL A 175 19.82 -1.63 14.47
CA VAL A 175 20.06 -1.57 13.03
C VAL A 175 19.08 -2.48 12.31
N GLY A 176 18.29 -1.87 11.42
CA GLY A 176 17.36 -2.57 10.53
C GLY A 176 17.87 -2.67 9.09
N ASP A 177 17.11 -3.38 8.25
CA ASP A 177 17.34 -3.48 6.81
C ASP A 177 16.18 -2.93 5.96
N GLY A 178 15.33 -2.09 6.55
CA GLY A 178 14.12 -1.59 5.90
C GLY A 178 14.43 -0.55 4.81
N TYR A 179 15.44 0.29 5.03
CA TYR A 179 15.88 1.29 4.06
C TYR A 179 16.77 0.66 2.98
N ARG A 180 16.17 0.19 1.88
CA ARG A 180 16.89 -0.51 0.79
C ARG A 180 17.12 0.37 -0.43
N LEU A 181 18.25 0.14 -1.12
CA LEU A 181 18.59 0.78 -2.38
C LEU A 181 17.73 0.17 -3.49
N ARG A 182 16.67 0.88 -3.85
CA ARG A 182 15.71 0.50 -4.90
C ARG A 182 15.34 1.71 -5.74
N GLU A 183 14.98 1.48 -6.99
CA GLU A 183 14.33 2.48 -7.83
C GLU A 183 12.81 2.33 -7.77
N ARG A 184 12.08 3.44 -7.82
CA ARG A 184 10.62 3.47 -7.69
C ARG A 184 9.92 3.87 -8.98
N ALA A 185 8.95 3.06 -9.40
CA ALA A 185 7.91 3.40 -10.36
C ALA A 185 6.90 4.38 -9.72
N PHE A 186 7.22 5.68 -9.74
CA PHE A 186 6.30 6.71 -9.24
C PHE A 186 4.97 6.66 -9.98
N GLY A 187 3.88 6.75 -9.21
CA GLY A 187 2.52 6.63 -9.71
C GLY A 187 1.82 5.33 -9.33
N ARG A 188 2.55 4.39 -8.72
CA ARG A 188 1.97 3.20 -8.10
C ARG A 188 2.04 3.27 -6.58
N VAL A 189 1.04 2.67 -5.94
CA VAL A 189 1.03 2.46 -4.49
C VAL A 189 1.77 1.17 -4.16
N HIS A 190 1.26 0.04 -4.68
CA HIS A 190 1.83 -1.31 -4.54
C HIS A 190 2.70 -1.66 -5.76
N ASP A 191 3.54 -2.69 -5.62
CA ASP A 191 4.37 -3.22 -6.71
C ASP A 191 5.12 -2.10 -7.46
N ALA A 192 5.71 -1.21 -6.68
CA ALA A 192 6.22 0.07 -7.16
C ALA A 192 7.74 0.18 -7.09
N GLU A 193 8.44 -0.80 -6.51
CA GLU A 193 9.88 -0.73 -6.31
C GLU A 193 10.59 -1.88 -7.03
N SER A 194 11.74 -1.59 -7.63
CA SER A 194 12.61 -2.57 -8.27
C SER A 194 13.18 -3.56 -7.26
N ASN A 195 13.91 -4.57 -7.74
CA ASN A 195 14.80 -5.36 -6.88
C ASN A 195 15.79 -4.49 -6.09
N VAL A 196 16.34 -5.03 -5.00
CA VAL A 196 17.46 -4.39 -4.30
C VAL A 196 18.66 -4.34 -5.23
N MET A 197 19.21 -3.14 -5.39
CA MET A 197 20.28 -2.83 -6.32
C MET A 197 21.64 -2.88 -5.61
N ALA A 198 22.69 -3.23 -6.36
CA ALA A 198 24.06 -3.08 -5.92
C ALA A 198 24.53 -1.62 -6.08
N PRO A 199 25.54 -1.18 -5.30
CA PRO A 199 26.14 0.13 -5.50
C PRO A 199 26.71 0.25 -6.93
N GLY A 200 26.15 1.16 -7.74
CA GLY A 200 26.60 1.42 -9.11
C GLY A 200 25.70 0.83 -10.21
N ASP A 201 24.69 0.04 -9.85
CA ASP A 201 23.65 -0.36 -10.81
C ASP A 201 22.98 0.89 -11.41
N PRO A 202 22.69 0.89 -12.73
CA PRO A 202 22.06 2.03 -13.38
C PRO A 202 20.61 2.19 -12.95
N TYR A 203 20.14 3.44 -12.87
CA TYR A 203 18.72 3.77 -12.77
C TYR A 203 18.09 3.85 -14.16
N HIS A 204 16.86 3.35 -14.29
CA HIS A 204 16.17 3.19 -15.58
C HIS A 204 15.12 4.30 -15.84
N ALA A 205 14.48 4.86 -14.82
CA ALA A 205 13.33 5.76 -14.96
C ALA A 205 13.71 7.22 -15.30
N GLY A 206 15.00 7.56 -15.38
CA GLY A 206 15.49 8.89 -15.78
C GLY A 206 15.02 10.04 -14.86
N ARG A 207 14.84 9.77 -13.56
CA ARG A 207 14.33 10.74 -12.56
C ARG A 207 15.45 11.46 -11.82
N VAL A 208 15.15 12.63 -11.26
CA VAL A 208 16.10 13.39 -10.40
C VAL A 208 16.39 12.62 -9.11
N LEU A 209 15.34 12.04 -8.51
CA LEU A 209 15.46 11.13 -7.37
C LEU A 209 14.93 9.76 -7.80
N PRO A 210 15.68 8.67 -7.55
CA PRO A 210 15.27 7.33 -7.95
C PRO A 210 14.17 6.75 -7.05
N ASN A 211 14.06 7.23 -5.80
CA ASN A 211 13.03 6.85 -4.84
C ASN A 211 12.81 7.99 -3.82
N TYR A 212 11.83 7.85 -2.92
CA TYR A 212 11.66 8.73 -1.77
C TYR A 212 12.94 8.73 -0.92
N PRO A 213 13.54 9.90 -0.65
CA PRO A 213 14.79 9.95 0.10
C PRO A 213 14.57 9.52 1.55
N GLY A 214 15.57 8.83 2.11
CA GLY A 214 15.69 8.63 3.56
C GLY A 214 16.21 9.89 4.28
N PRO A 215 16.35 9.83 5.62
CA PRO A 215 16.90 10.90 6.44
C PRO A 215 18.33 11.27 6.04
N ASP A 216 18.74 12.50 6.35
CA ASP A 216 20.11 12.96 6.10
C ASP A 216 21.11 12.06 6.85
N GLY A 217 22.22 11.68 6.18
CA GLY A 217 23.25 10.80 6.75
C GLY A 217 22.93 9.31 6.72
N SER A 218 21.69 8.91 6.40
CA SER A 218 21.33 7.50 6.22
C SER A 218 21.93 6.92 4.93
N THR A 219 22.38 5.66 4.98
CA THR A 219 22.86 4.92 3.80
C THR A 219 21.95 3.72 3.57
N PRO A 220 21.40 3.54 2.37
CA PRO A 220 20.52 2.41 2.11
C PRO A 220 21.28 1.08 2.07
N VAL A 221 20.64 0.03 2.55
CA VAL A 221 21.05 -1.36 2.40
C VAL A 221 21.09 -1.71 0.91
N SER A 222 22.18 -2.31 0.45
CA SER A 222 22.39 -2.58 -0.97
C SER A 222 22.79 -4.04 -1.22
N ALA A 223 22.56 -4.53 -2.43
CA ALA A 223 22.98 -5.86 -2.82
C ALA A 223 24.51 -5.93 -2.95
N ARG A 224 25.08 -7.02 -2.44
CA ARG A 224 26.48 -7.39 -2.63
C ARG A 224 26.53 -8.77 -3.26
N TYR A 225 27.12 -8.84 -4.44
CA TYR A 225 27.33 -10.09 -5.16
C TYR A 225 28.67 -10.74 -4.77
N PHE A 226 28.69 -12.06 -4.76
CA PHE A 226 29.88 -12.89 -4.60
C PHE A 226 29.99 -13.84 -5.78
N GLY A 227 31.21 -14.08 -6.26
CA GLY A 227 31.49 -14.88 -7.46
C GLY A 227 31.34 -14.11 -8.78
N ILE A 228 30.62 -12.99 -8.76
CA ILE A 228 30.45 -12.05 -9.89
C ILE A 228 30.54 -10.61 -9.39
N ALA A 229 30.77 -9.65 -10.31
CA ALA A 229 30.70 -8.23 -10.03
C ALA A 229 29.27 -7.66 -10.17
N GLY A 230 28.44 -8.23 -11.04
CA GLY A 230 27.05 -7.80 -11.21
C GLY A 230 26.30 -8.56 -12.29
N VAL A 231 24.98 -8.40 -12.30
CA VAL A 231 24.08 -8.97 -13.31
C VAL A 231 23.03 -7.95 -13.70
N THR A 232 22.85 -7.74 -15.00
CA THR A 232 21.89 -6.79 -15.56
C THR A 232 21.15 -7.43 -16.72
N ALA A 233 20.03 -6.85 -17.14
CA ALA A 233 19.35 -7.25 -18.36
C ALA A 233 19.02 -6.04 -19.23
N THR A 234 18.73 -6.30 -20.50
CA THR A 234 18.26 -5.26 -21.43
C THR A 234 16.97 -4.62 -20.92
N THR A 235 16.02 -5.44 -20.48
CA THR A 235 14.81 -5.03 -19.78
C THR A 235 14.43 -6.11 -18.75
N ALA A 236 13.64 -5.75 -17.73
CA ALA A 236 13.09 -6.72 -16.79
C ALA A 236 11.77 -6.21 -16.19
N ASN A 237 10.86 -7.11 -15.86
CA ASN A 237 9.69 -6.80 -15.05
C ASN A 237 10.07 -6.38 -13.62
N GLY A 238 11.27 -6.73 -13.16
CA GLY A 238 11.84 -6.26 -11.89
C GLY A 238 12.40 -4.84 -11.91
N TYR A 239 12.40 -4.15 -13.06
CA TYR A 239 12.86 -2.75 -13.15
C TYR A 239 11.72 -1.74 -12.99
N ALA A 240 12.07 -0.54 -12.54
CA ALA A 240 11.11 0.51 -12.19
C ALA A 240 10.48 1.21 -13.41
N ASP A 241 11.04 1.04 -14.61
CA ASP A 241 10.53 1.60 -15.87
C ASP A 241 9.57 0.67 -16.62
N VAL A 242 9.27 -0.51 -16.06
CA VAL A 242 8.33 -1.46 -16.65
C VAL A 242 6.92 -0.87 -16.77
N PHE A 243 6.24 -1.16 -17.88
CA PHE A 243 4.80 -0.92 -17.97
C PHE A 243 4.03 -2.01 -17.23
N GLY A 244 3.47 -1.68 -16.06
CA GLY A 244 2.70 -2.62 -15.25
C GLY A 244 3.18 -2.63 -13.80
N PRO A 245 2.88 -3.70 -13.03
CA PRO A 245 3.45 -3.89 -11.70
C PRO A 245 4.94 -4.22 -11.80
N VAL A 246 5.74 -3.63 -10.90
CA VAL A 246 7.14 -4.00 -10.73
C VAL A 246 7.22 -5.32 -9.96
N ARG A 247 8.02 -6.26 -10.44
CA ARG A 247 8.13 -7.65 -9.95
C ARG A 247 9.60 -8.00 -9.63
N PRO A 248 10.12 -7.62 -8.44
CA PRO A 248 11.51 -7.88 -8.03
C PRO A 248 11.96 -9.34 -8.17
N GLU A 249 11.05 -10.29 -7.93
CA GLU A 249 11.25 -11.74 -8.11
C GLU A 249 11.49 -12.15 -9.57
N THR A 250 11.37 -11.20 -10.51
CA THR A 250 11.66 -11.38 -11.93
C THR A 250 12.80 -10.50 -12.47
N ALA A 251 13.60 -9.94 -11.55
CA ALA A 251 14.82 -9.22 -11.89
C ALA A 251 15.94 -10.17 -12.37
N PRO A 252 17.02 -9.66 -12.99
CA PRO A 252 18.07 -10.50 -13.56
C PRO A 252 18.75 -11.44 -12.55
N TRP A 253 18.87 -11.02 -11.28
CA TRP A 253 19.42 -11.84 -10.21
C TRP A 253 18.67 -13.17 -10.00
N ALA A 254 17.37 -13.22 -10.34
CA ALA A 254 16.58 -14.44 -10.25
C ALA A 254 17.13 -15.60 -11.10
N THR A 255 18.00 -15.32 -12.09
CA THR A 255 18.67 -16.37 -12.86
C THR A 255 19.84 -17.04 -12.14
N LEU A 256 20.29 -16.49 -11.01
CA LEU A 256 21.51 -16.88 -10.31
C LEU A 256 21.28 -17.21 -8.83
N ASP A 257 20.03 -17.19 -8.36
CA ASP A 257 19.67 -17.45 -6.97
C ASP A 257 19.43 -18.94 -6.66
N GLY A 258 19.30 -19.78 -7.69
CA GLY A 258 19.09 -21.21 -7.57
C GLY A 258 17.67 -21.62 -7.19
N ASP A 259 16.69 -20.72 -7.23
CA ASP A 259 15.28 -21.03 -6.98
C ASP A 259 14.49 -21.07 -8.29
N PRO A 260 13.97 -22.23 -8.72
CA PRO A 260 13.19 -22.32 -9.97
C PRO A 260 11.84 -21.61 -9.90
N ALA A 261 11.40 -21.15 -8.72
CA ALA A 261 10.19 -20.35 -8.58
C ALA A 261 10.39 -18.88 -8.97
N THR A 262 11.61 -18.36 -8.86
CA THR A 262 12.01 -17.03 -9.34
C THR A 262 12.62 -17.18 -10.74
N TYR A 263 12.44 -16.16 -11.59
CA TYR A 263 12.95 -16.22 -12.97
C TYR A 263 13.01 -14.83 -13.57
N TRP A 264 14.04 -14.52 -14.37
CA TRP A 264 14.04 -13.28 -15.14
C TRP A 264 12.88 -13.27 -16.15
N LEU A 265 12.19 -12.14 -16.24
CA LEU A 265 11.15 -11.89 -17.23
C LEU A 265 11.41 -10.53 -17.90
N SER A 266 11.57 -10.51 -19.23
CA SER A 266 11.74 -9.26 -19.98
C SER A 266 10.52 -8.34 -19.83
N ALA A 267 10.66 -7.03 -20.05
CA ALA A 267 9.51 -6.12 -20.01
C ALA A 267 8.41 -6.51 -21.04
N PRO A 268 7.14 -6.18 -20.81
CA PRO A 268 6.07 -6.40 -21.78
C PRO A 268 6.16 -5.35 -22.91
N PHE A 269 5.50 -5.64 -24.03
CA PHE A 269 5.38 -4.74 -25.19
C PHE A 269 6.71 -4.33 -25.86
N VAL A 270 7.81 -5.00 -25.53
CA VAL A 270 9.08 -4.91 -26.26
C VAL A 270 9.33 -6.22 -27.02
N PRO A 271 10.02 -6.18 -28.19
CA PRO A 271 10.40 -7.40 -28.89
C PRO A 271 11.30 -8.28 -28.00
N SER A 272 10.96 -9.56 -27.89
CA SER A 272 11.75 -10.55 -27.14
C SER A 272 13.07 -10.89 -27.82
N LEU A 273 13.13 -10.82 -29.15
CA LEU A 273 14.37 -11.06 -29.90
C LEU A 273 15.46 -10.07 -29.48
N GLY A 274 16.61 -10.60 -29.06
CA GLY A 274 17.74 -9.80 -28.62
C GLY A 274 17.67 -9.28 -27.19
N GLN A 275 16.58 -9.54 -26.45
CA GLN A 275 16.61 -9.35 -24.99
C GLN A 275 17.70 -10.24 -24.40
N SER A 276 18.52 -9.68 -23.51
CA SER A 276 19.65 -10.39 -22.90
C SER A 276 19.79 -10.15 -21.41
N ILE A 277 20.45 -11.10 -20.76
CA ILE A 277 21.06 -10.98 -19.44
C ILE A 277 22.58 -10.90 -19.63
N GLU A 278 23.20 -9.92 -18.98
CA GLU A 278 24.64 -9.69 -18.96
C GLU A 278 25.16 -9.94 -17.55
N ILE A 279 26.11 -10.87 -17.43
CA ILE A 279 26.78 -11.22 -16.18
C ILE A 279 28.22 -10.73 -16.26
N ASP A 280 28.57 -9.78 -15.40
CA ASP A 280 29.94 -9.33 -15.21
C ASP A 280 30.60 -10.22 -14.15
N LEU A 281 31.56 -11.05 -14.57
CA LEU A 281 32.23 -12.01 -13.68
C LEU A 281 33.24 -11.32 -12.76
N GLY A 282 33.57 -10.04 -12.98
CA GLY A 282 34.52 -9.24 -12.19
C GLY A 282 35.99 -9.62 -12.37
N GLN A 283 36.27 -10.83 -12.83
CA GLN A 283 37.60 -11.34 -13.16
C GLN A 283 37.51 -12.36 -14.30
N THR A 284 38.63 -12.67 -14.95
CA THR A 284 38.63 -13.64 -16.05
C THR A 284 38.51 -15.08 -15.53
N HIS A 285 37.43 -15.77 -15.94
CA HIS A 285 37.22 -17.20 -15.71
C HIS A 285 37.48 -18.01 -16.99
N THR A 286 37.74 -19.31 -16.84
CA THR A 286 37.69 -20.28 -17.95
C THR A 286 36.28 -20.83 -17.97
N LEU A 287 35.56 -20.63 -19.05
CA LEU A 287 34.16 -21.01 -19.19
C LEU A 287 34.06 -22.20 -20.15
N ASP A 288 33.66 -23.34 -19.61
CA ASP A 288 33.36 -24.56 -20.36
C ASP A 288 31.84 -24.60 -20.58
N ASP A 289 31.10 -25.28 -19.70
CA ASP A 289 29.65 -25.44 -19.82
C ASP A 289 28.87 -24.32 -19.11
N VAL A 290 27.84 -23.82 -19.78
CA VAL A 290 26.80 -22.95 -19.20
C VAL A 290 25.45 -23.63 -19.36
N ALA A 291 24.85 -24.06 -18.25
CA ALA A 291 23.53 -24.66 -18.24
C ALA A 291 22.44 -23.60 -18.05
N LEU A 292 21.37 -23.73 -18.82
CA LEU A 292 20.22 -22.83 -18.83
C LEU A 292 18.96 -23.64 -18.51
N SER A 293 18.05 -23.07 -17.72
CA SER A 293 16.69 -23.61 -17.58
C SER A 293 15.64 -22.52 -17.68
N GLU A 294 14.53 -22.82 -18.36
CA GLU A 294 13.36 -21.95 -18.42
C GLU A 294 12.35 -22.33 -17.34
N PRO A 295 11.52 -21.37 -16.87
CA PRO A 295 10.52 -21.68 -15.86
C PRO A 295 9.48 -22.68 -16.39
N LEU A 296 9.16 -23.68 -15.57
CA LEU A 296 8.22 -24.73 -15.94
C LEU A 296 6.76 -24.25 -15.77
N SER A 297 6.02 -24.21 -16.88
CA SER A 297 4.55 -24.04 -16.87
C SER A 297 4.04 -22.75 -16.21
N VAL A 298 4.61 -21.60 -16.56
CA VAL A 298 4.06 -20.30 -16.17
C VAL A 298 2.87 -19.96 -17.07
N LEU A 299 1.71 -19.72 -16.47
CA LEU A 299 0.48 -19.42 -17.20
C LEU A 299 0.65 -18.14 -18.01
N GLY A 300 0.45 -18.23 -19.33
CA GLY A 300 0.53 -17.07 -20.24
C GLY A 300 1.94 -16.72 -20.74
N LEU A 301 2.96 -17.52 -20.42
CA LEU A 301 4.30 -17.38 -21.01
C LEU A 301 4.63 -18.53 -21.95
N ASP A 302 4.99 -18.18 -23.17
CA ASP A 302 5.51 -19.14 -24.15
C ASP A 302 7.01 -19.36 -23.94
N PRO A 303 7.52 -20.57 -24.24
CA PRO A 303 8.95 -20.91 -24.12
C PRO A 303 9.79 -20.12 -25.12
N VAL A 304 11.04 -19.82 -24.79
CA VAL A 304 11.97 -19.24 -25.77
C VAL A 304 12.49 -20.36 -26.69
N SER A 305 12.47 -20.13 -28.00
CA SER A 305 12.80 -21.17 -28.98
C SER A 305 14.29 -21.51 -29.00
N SER A 306 15.16 -20.50 -28.87
CA SER A 306 16.60 -20.73 -28.71
C SER A 306 17.31 -19.56 -28.04
N TRP A 307 18.39 -19.88 -27.33
CA TRP A 307 19.25 -18.94 -26.63
C TRP A 307 20.62 -18.86 -27.28
N ARG A 308 21.19 -17.66 -27.35
CA ARG A 308 22.59 -17.42 -27.73
C ARG A 308 23.37 -17.13 -26.47
N VAL A 309 24.36 -17.97 -26.18
CA VAL A 309 25.31 -17.79 -25.09
C VAL A 309 26.62 -17.31 -25.70
N SER A 310 27.19 -16.23 -25.18
CA SER A 310 28.44 -15.68 -25.70
C SER A 310 29.37 -15.14 -24.62
N ALA A 311 30.66 -15.43 -24.78
CA ALA A 311 31.72 -15.00 -23.87
C ALA A 311 33.09 -15.06 -24.58
N GLY A 312 33.98 -14.10 -24.34
CA GLY A 312 35.38 -14.16 -24.80
C GLY A 312 35.60 -14.39 -26.30
N GLY A 313 34.62 -14.04 -27.16
CA GLY A 313 34.63 -14.29 -28.60
C GLY A 313 33.98 -15.61 -29.04
N ALA A 314 33.68 -16.53 -28.12
CA ALA A 314 32.84 -17.69 -28.36
C ALA A 314 31.36 -17.28 -28.39
N SER A 315 30.57 -17.92 -29.25
CA SER A 315 29.13 -17.71 -29.37
C SER A 315 28.46 -19.00 -29.82
N VAL A 316 27.54 -19.50 -29.00
CA VAL A 316 26.85 -20.78 -29.21
C VAL A 316 25.35 -20.55 -29.12
N VAL A 317 24.59 -21.14 -30.05
CA VAL A 317 23.12 -21.14 -29.99
C VAL A 317 22.66 -22.51 -29.52
N VAL A 318 21.81 -22.52 -28.51
CA VAL A 318 21.24 -23.74 -27.91
C VAL A 318 19.72 -23.69 -27.92
N THR A 319 19.11 -24.86 -28.10
CA THR A 319 17.65 -25.04 -28.06
C THR A 319 17.31 -25.82 -26.80
N PRO A 320 16.48 -25.27 -25.89
CA PRO A 320 15.99 -25.98 -24.72
C PRO A 320 15.25 -27.26 -25.10
N ASP A 321 15.43 -28.33 -24.32
CA ASP A 321 14.63 -29.54 -24.45
C ASP A 321 13.15 -29.21 -24.22
N PRO A 322 12.22 -29.68 -25.07
CA PRO A 322 10.81 -29.31 -24.99
C PRO A 322 10.11 -29.79 -23.72
N VAL A 323 10.65 -30.83 -23.06
CA VAL A 323 10.10 -31.44 -21.84
C VAL A 323 10.77 -30.87 -20.60
N THR A 324 12.10 -30.95 -20.51
CA THR A 324 12.83 -30.51 -19.31
C THR A 324 13.05 -29.00 -19.27
N ARG A 325 12.88 -28.32 -20.42
CA ARG A 325 13.11 -26.88 -20.59
C ARG A 325 14.52 -26.43 -20.24
N SER A 326 15.50 -27.31 -20.43
CA SER A 326 16.90 -27.07 -20.13
C SER A 326 17.78 -27.19 -21.37
N ALA A 327 18.88 -26.46 -21.40
CA ALA A 327 19.93 -26.55 -22.42
C ALA A 327 21.32 -26.38 -21.79
N VAL A 328 22.37 -26.88 -22.46
CA VAL A 328 23.77 -26.65 -22.07
C VAL A 328 24.52 -26.08 -23.26
N ALA A 329 25.23 -24.97 -23.07
CA ALA A 329 26.10 -24.36 -24.04
C ALA A 329 27.57 -24.65 -23.69
N ASP A 330 28.27 -25.37 -24.56
CA ASP A 330 29.71 -25.64 -24.46
C ASP A 330 30.49 -24.50 -25.13
N LEU A 331 31.16 -23.68 -24.32
CA LEU A 331 31.98 -22.56 -24.78
C LEU A 331 33.46 -22.94 -25.04
N GLY A 332 33.83 -24.21 -24.87
CA GLY A 332 35.13 -24.76 -25.22
C GLY A 332 36.31 -24.19 -24.42
N GLY A 333 36.11 -23.86 -23.15
CA GLY A 333 37.15 -23.36 -22.25
C GLY A 333 37.60 -21.93 -22.56
N VAL A 334 36.73 -21.11 -23.14
CA VAL A 334 37.04 -19.72 -23.46
C VAL A 334 37.35 -18.93 -22.19
N ARG A 335 38.31 -18.00 -22.28
CA ARG A 335 38.60 -17.09 -21.17
C ARG A 335 37.83 -15.79 -21.32
N ALA A 336 37.00 -15.46 -20.34
CA ALA A 336 36.19 -14.25 -20.36
C ALA A 336 35.93 -13.72 -18.94
N ASP A 337 35.72 -12.41 -18.84
CA ASP A 337 35.24 -11.71 -17.63
C ASP A 337 33.77 -11.29 -17.75
N ARG A 338 33.11 -11.60 -18.87
CA ARG A 338 31.70 -11.33 -19.12
C ARG A 338 31.04 -12.48 -19.85
N LEU A 339 29.80 -12.78 -19.46
CA LEU A 339 28.92 -13.75 -20.10
C LEU A 339 27.60 -13.05 -20.49
N SER A 340 27.18 -13.25 -21.74
CA SER A 340 25.90 -12.75 -22.26
C SER A 340 25.02 -13.93 -22.66
N VAL A 341 23.78 -13.95 -22.15
CA VAL A 341 22.72 -14.90 -22.53
C VAL A 341 21.59 -14.12 -23.16
N ALA A 342 21.40 -14.29 -24.47
CA ALA A 342 20.45 -13.52 -25.26
C ALA A 342 19.44 -14.40 -25.99
N VAL A 343 18.24 -13.90 -26.22
CA VAL A 343 17.23 -14.57 -27.04
C VAL A 343 17.71 -14.61 -28.51
N ALA A 344 17.97 -15.82 -29.03
CA ALA A 344 18.39 -16.03 -30.41
C ALA A 344 17.19 -16.18 -31.35
N ASP A 345 16.15 -16.86 -30.88
CA ASP A 345 14.84 -16.97 -31.51
C ASP A 345 13.76 -16.92 -30.44
N GLY A 346 12.77 -16.05 -30.63
CA GLY A 346 11.81 -15.68 -29.59
C GLY A 346 10.76 -16.76 -29.29
N PRO A 347 9.86 -16.49 -28.34
CA PRO A 347 8.72 -17.35 -28.10
C PRO A 347 7.76 -17.40 -29.29
N ALA A 348 7.18 -18.56 -29.55
CA ALA A 348 6.32 -18.80 -30.72
C ALA A 348 5.12 -17.83 -30.82
N GLY A 349 4.56 -17.40 -29.68
CA GLY A 349 3.46 -16.42 -29.63
C GLY A 349 3.89 -14.94 -29.66
N GLY A 350 5.19 -14.63 -29.76
CA GLY A 350 5.68 -13.25 -29.81
C GLY A 350 5.61 -12.49 -28.47
N GLY A 351 5.60 -13.22 -27.34
CA GLY A 351 5.51 -12.67 -26.00
C GLY A 351 6.85 -12.27 -25.36
N GLN A 352 6.82 -12.07 -24.05
CA GLN A 352 7.99 -11.80 -23.20
C GLN A 352 8.94 -13.01 -23.17
N ALA A 353 10.23 -12.77 -22.97
CA ALA A 353 11.22 -13.82 -22.76
C ALA A 353 11.40 -14.09 -21.26
N SER A 354 11.54 -15.36 -20.88
CA SER A 354 11.77 -15.76 -19.49
C SER A 354 12.87 -16.79 -19.35
N LEU A 355 13.70 -16.68 -18.32
CA LEU A 355 14.77 -17.63 -17.99
C LEU A 355 14.84 -17.82 -16.47
N ALA A 356 14.84 -19.06 -16.00
CA ALA A 356 14.81 -19.41 -14.59
C ALA A 356 16.21 -19.55 -14.00
N THR A 357 17.10 -20.32 -14.63
CA THR A 357 18.47 -20.48 -14.10
C THR A 357 19.54 -20.35 -15.18
N ILE A 358 20.69 -19.80 -14.78
CA ILE A 358 21.97 -19.82 -15.47
C ILE A 358 22.99 -20.40 -14.50
N GLU A 359 23.48 -21.60 -14.78
CA GLU A 359 24.56 -22.24 -14.02
C GLU A 359 25.83 -22.19 -14.85
N ILE A 360 26.89 -21.60 -14.29
CA ILE A 360 28.19 -21.45 -14.93
C ILE A 360 29.16 -22.40 -14.25
N ASP A 361 29.69 -23.38 -14.99
CA ASP A 361 30.60 -24.35 -14.39
C ASP A 361 31.83 -23.65 -13.76
N GLY A 362 32.21 -24.09 -12.56
CA GLY A 362 33.31 -23.51 -11.78
C GLY A 362 33.05 -22.11 -11.18
N VAL A 363 31.86 -21.52 -11.32
CA VAL A 363 31.51 -20.21 -10.73
C VAL A 363 30.35 -20.36 -9.77
N THR A 364 30.60 -20.20 -8.47
CA THR A 364 29.55 -20.17 -7.45
C THR A 364 29.11 -18.74 -7.18
N THR A 365 27.85 -18.43 -7.51
CA THR A 365 27.24 -17.12 -7.29
C THR A 365 26.46 -17.07 -5.99
N SER A 366 26.48 -15.93 -5.30
CA SER A 366 25.50 -15.65 -4.25
C SER A 366 25.33 -14.15 -4.07
N ARG A 367 24.19 -13.73 -3.50
CA ARG A 367 23.88 -12.35 -3.17
C ARG A 367 23.55 -12.25 -1.69
N SER A 368 24.09 -11.23 -1.04
CA SER A 368 23.74 -10.83 0.32
C SER A 368 23.32 -9.37 0.30
N LEU A 369 22.47 -8.93 1.22
CA LEU A 369 22.24 -7.51 1.43
C LEU A 369 23.21 -6.98 2.48
N ALA A 370 24.03 -6.00 2.09
CA ALA A 370 25.01 -5.36 2.94
C ALA A 370 24.33 -4.31 3.82
N VAL A 371 24.34 -4.53 5.14
CA VAL A 371 23.71 -3.66 6.13
C VAL A 371 24.75 -2.73 6.75
N GLY A 372 24.46 -1.44 6.79
CA GLY A 372 25.33 -0.43 7.39
C GLY A 372 25.18 -0.40 8.91
N THR A 373 26.26 -0.66 9.63
CA THR A 373 26.29 -0.82 11.10
C THR A 373 27.34 0.08 11.77
N ARG A 374 27.60 1.27 11.21
CA ARG A 374 28.64 2.17 11.73
C ARG A 374 28.12 2.98 12.92
N GLY A 375 28.95 3.12 13.95
CA GLY A 375 28.62 3.93 15.12
C GLY A 375 27.52 3.28 15.94
N THR A 376 27.67 1.99 16.22
CA THR A 376 26.68 1.18 16.94
C THR A 376 26.99 1.12 18.43
N ALA A 377 25.94 0.98 19.25
CA ALA A 377 26.09 0.75 20.69
C ALA A 377 26.66 -0.67 20.95
N PRO A 378 27.33 -0.91 22.09
CA PRO A 378 27.84 -2.24 22.43
C PRO A 378 26.74 -3.31 22.58
N ASP A 379 25.54 -2.91 23.00
CA ASP A 379 24.32 -3.70 23.21
C ASP A 379 23.38 -3.66 21.98
N LEU A 380 23.95 -3.56 20.78
CA LEU A 380 23.21 -3.45 19.52
C LEU A 380 22.18 -4.58 19.33
N ASP A 381 20.97 -4.23 18.88
CA ASP A 381 20.03 -5.17 18.29
C ASP A 381 20.05 -5.09 16.76
N LEU A 382 19.84 -6.24 16.11
CA LEU A 382 19.70 -6.33 14.65
C LEU A 382 18.33 -6.88 14.30
N VAL A 383 17.69 -6.30 13.28
CA VAL A 383 16.44 -6.82 12.72
C VAL A 383 16.48 -6.83 11.20
N PHE A 384 16.22 -8.00 10.62
CA PHE A 384 16.21 -8.20 9.19
C PHE A 384 14.85 -8.73 8.73
N THR A 385 14.40 -8.29 7.57
CA THR A 385 13.08 -8.61 7.05
C THR A 385 13.14 -9.19 5.65
N ALA A 386 12.13 -9.95 5.26
CA ALA A 386 11.88 -10.34 3.88
C ALA A 386 10.37 -10.29 3.60
N ALA A 387 9.99 -9.98 2.37
CA ALA A 387 8.60 -10.05 1.97
C ALA A 387 8.12 -11.51 2.00
N ALA A 388 6.95 -11.77 2.56
CA ALA A 388 6.32 -13.09 2.49
C ALA A 388 5.93 -13.42 1.04
N GLU A 389 5.94 -14.69 0.66
CA GLU A 389 5.29 -15.14 -0.57
C GLU A 389 3.77 -14.89 -0.51
N THR A 390 3.18 -14.55 -1.67
CA THR A 390 1.73 -14.48 -1.82
C THR A 390 1.23 -15.83 -2.29
N ARG A 391 0.33 -16.44 -1.51
CA ARG A 391 -0.27 -17.74 -1.85
C ARG A 391 -1.34 -17.63 -2.92
N ALA A 392 -1.57 -18.73 -3.63
CA ALA A 392 -2.67 -18.83 -4.58
C ALA A 392 -4.03 -18.83 -3.87
N CYS A 393 -4.12 -19.48 -2.72
CA CYS A 393 -5.35 -19.65 -1.95
C CYS A 393 -5.32 -18.87 -0.64
N SER A 394 -6.49 -18.38 -0.24
CA SER A 394 -6.76 -17.77 1.06
C SER A 394 -8.03 -18.36 1.67
N PRO A 395 -8.06 -18.71 2.97
CA PRO A 395 -9.27 -19.18 3.61
C PRO A 395 -10.31 -18.06 3.71
N THR A 396 -11.59 -18.38 3.50
CA THR A 396 -12.72 -17.47 3.73
C THR A 396 -13.86 -18.20 4.43
N LEU A 397 -14.87 -17.46 4.92
CA LEU A 397 -16.07 -18.04 5.54
C LEU A 397 -16.91 -18.91 4.59
N LEU A 398 -16.72 -18.78 3.27
CA LEU A 398 -17.49 -19.48 2.24
C LEU A 398 -16.68 -20.61 1.57
N GLY A 399 -15.44 -20.83 1.98
CA GLY A 399 -14.49 -21.72 1.34
C GLY A 399 -13.19 -21.04 0.92
N PRO A 400 -12.20 -21.80 0.44
CA PRO A 400 -10.97 -21.23 -0.10
C PRO A 400 -11.26 -20.35 -1.34
N ASP A 401 -10.73 -19.13 -1.33
CA ASP A 401 -10.65 -18.26 -2.49
C ASP A 401 -9.27 -18.44 -3.13
N CYS A 402 -9.22 -19.07 -4.31
CA CYS A 402 -7.97 -19.34 -5.01
C CYS A 402 -7.89 -18.68 -6.38
N SER A 403 -6.71 -18.13 -6.68
CA SER A 403 -6.33 -17.69 -8.01
C SER A 403 -4.86 -17.96 -8.28
N LEU A 404 -4.54 -18.71 -9.33
CA LEU A 404 -3.14 -18.95 -9.73
C LEU A 404 -2.41 -17.66 -10.11
N SER A 405 -3.12 -16.66 -10.64
CA SER A 405 -2.52 -15.35 -10.97
C SER A 405 -2.15 -14.51 -9.74
N ARG A 406 -2.60 -14.91 -8.54
CA ARG A 406 -2.24 -14.27 -7.26
C ARG A 406 -0.92 -14.83 -6.72
N GLN A 407 -0.59 -16.06 -7.05
CA GLN A 407 0.61 -16.72 -6.53
C GLN A 407 1.85 -15.92 -6.93
N ARG A 408 2.70 -15.62 -5.94
CA ARG A 408 3.90 -14.83 -6.15
C ARG A 408 5.00 -15.25 -5.18
N PRO A 409 6.18 -15.67 -5.66
CA PRO A 409 7.37 -15.84 -4.82
C PRO A 409 7.83 -14.52 -4.20
N SER A 410 8.64 -14.60 -3.16
CA SER A 410 9.37 -13.44 -2.64
C SER A 410 10.63 -13.17 -3.47
N GLU A 411 11.09 -11.91 -3.49
CA GLU A 411 12.45 -11.57 -3.97
C GLU A 411 13.55 -12.32 -3.22
N GLU A 412 13.28 -12.66 -1.95
CA GLU A 412 14.18 -13.38 -1.06
C GLU A 412 13.58 -14.75 -0.72
N SER A 413 13.05 -15.45 -1.73
CA SER A 413 12.40 -16.76 -1.58
C SER A 413 13.30 -17.83 -0.97
N THR A 414 14.61 -17.75 -1.24
CA THR A 414 15.65 -18.63 -0.67
C THR A 414 15.98 -18.35 0.80
N GLY A 415 15.52 -17.20 1.33
CA GLY A 415 15.67 -16.81 2.72
C GLY A 415 16.35 -15.45 2.92
N ILE A 416 16.59 -15.09 4.18
CA ILE A 416 17.26 -13.83 4.55
C ILE A 416 18.77 -14.05 4.53
N ASP A 417 19.51 -13.30 3.70
CA ASP A 417 20.98 -13.32 3.61
C ASP A 417 21.54 -11.91 3.80
N ARG A 418 22.24 -11.68 4.91
CA ARG A 418 22.78 -10.37 5.29
C ARG A 418 24.27 -10.42 5.57
N THR A 419 24.97 -9.37 5.16
CA THR A 419 26.35 -9.11 5.52
C THR A 419 26.41 -7.87 6.39
N VAL A 420 26.86 -8.03 7.62
CA VAL A 420 26.89 -6.99 8.65
C VAL A 420 28.31 -6.81 9.18
N THR A 421 28.67 -5.62 9.66
CA THR A 421 29.99 -5.37 10.27
C THR A 421 29.84 -4.84 11.69
N LEU A 422 30.10 -5.67 12.70
CA LEU A 422 29.90 -5.27 14.09
C LEU A 422 31.09 -4.43 14.60
N ASP A 423 30.81 -3.28 15.21
CA ASP A 423 31.83 -2.45 15.85
C ASP A 423 32.38 -3.12 17.13
N HIS A 424 31.53 -3.91 17.80
CA HIS A 424 31.81 -4.60 19.05
C HIS A 424 31.45 -6.08 18.96
N ALA A 425 32.17 -6.92 19.71
CA ALA A 425 31.77 -8.32 19.89
C ALA A 425 30.54 -8.37 20.80
N GLY A 426 29.63 -9.29 20.52
CA GLY A 426 28.35 -9.39 21.22
C GLY A 426 27.84 -10.82 21.30
N ARG A 427 26.89 -11.02 22.21
CA ARG A 427 26.10 -12.24 22.31
C ARG A 427 24.65 -11.87 22.02
N PHE A 428 24.00 -12.72 21.23
CA PHE A 428 22.70 -12.45 20.66
C PHE A 428 21.73 -13.60 20.90
N GLU A 429 20.57 -13.29 21.47
CA GLU A 429 19.40 -14.16 21.39
C GLU A 429 18.83 -14.08 19.97
N VAL A 430 18.55 -15.23 19.35
CA VAL A 430 18.06 -15.30 17.97
C VAL A 430 16.61 -15.74 17.94
N SER A 431 15.75 -14.88 17.39
CA SER A 431 14.35 -15.15 17.10
C SER A 431 13.97 -14.70 15.68
N GLY A 432 12.74 -14.96 15.27
CA GLY A 432 12.20 -14.48 14.01
C GLY A 432 10.77 -14.93 13.79
N ASP A 433 10.25 -14.57 12.62
CA ASP A 433 9.01 -15.09 12.08
C ASP A 433 9.27 -15.83 10.76
N VAL A 434 8.48 -16.87 10.52
CA VAL A 434 8.36 -17.57 9.24
C VAL A 434 6.91 -17.60 8.79
N VAL A 435 6.69 -17.73 7.48
CA VAL A 435 5.40 -18.16 6.92
C VAL A 435 5.55 -19.55 6.31
N ALA A 436 4.48 -20.33 6.33
CA ALA A 436 4.48 -21.63 5.65
C ALA A 436 4.45 -21.45 4.12
N ARG A 437 5.16 -22.30 3.39
CA ARG A 437 5.30 -22.21 1.93
C ARG A 437 4.24 -23.00 1.20
N SER A 438 3.96 -22.64 -0.05
CA SER A 438 3.10 -23.40 -0.97
C SER A 438 3.89 -24.52 -1.67
N LEU A 439 4.38 -25.48 -0.89
CA LEU A 439 5.18 -26.61 -1.37
C LEU A 439 4.68 -27.94 -0.80
N PRO A 440 4.94 -29.08 -1.48
CA PRO A 440 4.54 -30.41 -1.01
C PRO A 440 4.98 -30.74 0.42
N GLY A 441 6.16 -30.28 0.83
CA GLY A 441 6.69 -30.48 2.18
C GLY A 441 5.82 -29.86 3.28
N THR A 442 5.12 -28.74 3.01
CA THR A 442 4.26 -28.06 3.99
C THR A 442 3.02 -28.86 4.32
N ALA A 443 2.40 -29.51 3.33
CA ALA A 443 1.21 -30.34 3.55
C ALA A 443 1.49 -31.54 4.48
N GLN A 444 2.74 -31.99 4.58
CA GLN A 444 3.13 -33.05 5.52
C GLN A 444 2.98 -32.62 6.98
N LEU A 445 3.08 -31.32 7.28
CA LEU A 445 2.87 -30.79 8.65
C LEU A 445 1.42 -30.96 9.14
N LEU A 446 0.47 -31.09 8.21
CA LEU A 446 -0.96 -31.22 8.53
C LEU A 446 -1.39 -32.68 8.72
N ARG A 447 -0.48 -33.64 8.52
CA ARG A 447 -0.80 -35.06 8.61
C ARG A 447 -0.93 -35.49 10.08
N PRO A 448 -1.97 -36.27 10.43
CA PRO A 448 -2.09 -36.75 11.79
C PRO A 448 -0.96 -37.73 12.12
N LEU A 449 -0.49 -37.78 13.38
CA LEU A 449 0.61 -38.67 13.79
C LEU A 449 0.22 -40.16 13.85
N GLY A 450 -1.06 -40.49 13.68
CA GLY A 450 -1.57 -41.86 13.63
C GLY A 450 -3.00 -41.92 13.12
N GLY A 451 -3.50 -43.12 12.84
CA GLY A 451 -4.83 -43.31 12.28
C GLY A 451 -4.82 -43.30 10.76
N ILE A 452 -5.78 -42.60 10.15
CA ILE A 452 -5.97 -42.59 8.69
C ILE A 452 -5.10 -41.50 8.09
N GLN A 453 -4.40 -41.84 7.01
CA GLN A 453 -3.58 -40.93 6.25
C GLN A 453 -4.14 -40.83 4.85
N VAL A 454 -4.18 -39.61 4.31
CA VAL A 454 -4.59 -39.39 2.93
C VAL A 454 -3.51 -38.62 2.22
N THR A 455 -3.06 -39.15 1.09
CA THR A 455 -2.21 -38.47 0.13
C THR A 455 -3.02 -38.17 -1.14
N GLY A 456 -2.54 -37.22 -1.94
CA GLY A 456 -3.16 -36.89 -3.22
C GLY A 456 -2.13 -36.78 -4.33
N SER A 457 -2.56 -37.05 -5.55
CA SER A 457 -1.71 -36.94 -6.76
C SER A 457 -1.27 -35.50 -7.03
N SER A 458 -2.13 -34.53 -6.72
CA SER A 458 -1.87 -33.11 -6.86
C SER A 458 -2.82 -32.29 -6.01
N TRP A 459 -2.49 -31.01 -5.82
CA TRP A 459 -3.41 -29.99 -5.35
C TRP A 459 -2.98 -28.61 -5.87
N LEU A 460 -3.93 -27.69 -5.93
CA LEU A 460 -3.77 -26.40 -6.59
C LEU A 460 -2.60 -25.61 -5.98
N ALA A 461 -1.63 -25.26 -6.82
CA ALA A 461 -0.43 -24.50 -6.45
C ALA A 461 0.42 -25.11 -5.32
N SER A 462 0.24 -26.40 -5.00
CA SER A 462 0.79 -27.02 -3.79
C SER A 462 0.44 -26.30 -2.48
N ASP A 463 -0.67 -25.55 -2.45
CA ASP A 463 -1.08 -24.76 -1.28
C ASP A 463 -1.63 -25.67 -0.15
N PRO A 464 -1.11 -25.56 1.09
CA PRO A 464 -1.55 -26.41 2.20
C PRO A 464 -3.04 -26.24 2.54
N GLY A 465 -3.63 -25.06 2.27
CA GLY A 465 -5.03 -24.73 2.54
C GLY A 465 -6.05 -25.45 1.67
N VAL A 466 -5.60 -26.11 0.60
CA VAL A 466 -6.45 -26.95 -0.28
C VAL A 466 -5.83 -28.33 -0.51
N SER A 467 -4.95 -28.75 0.40
CA SER A 467 -4.26 -30.04 0.35
C SER A 467 -5.22 -31.22 0.55
N PRO A 468 -4.78 -32.46 0.28
CA PRO A 468 -5.57 -33.69 0.53
C PRO A 468 -6.11 -33.80 1.96
N ARG A 469 -5.48 -33.10 2.92
CA ARG A 469 -5.95 -32.99 4.30
C ARG A 469 -7.39 -32.51 4.42
N MET A 470 -7.77 -31.60 3.53
CA MET A 470 -9.06 -30.89 3.52
C MET A 470 -10.21 -31.74 2.96
N ALA A 471 -9.96 -32.99 2.56
CA ALA A 471 -11.00 -33.91 2.09
C ALA A 471 -11.47 -34.89 3.16
N TYR A 472 -10.94 -34.82 4.38
CA TYR A 472 -11.30 -35.72 5.49
C TYR A 472 -11.16 -35.05 6.86
N ASP A 473 -11.23 -33.72 6.91
CA ASP A 473 -11.06 -32.92 8.13
C ASP A 473 -12.35 -32.63 8.88
N ASP A 474 -13.48 -33.16 8.42
CA ASP A 474 -14.79 -32.88 9.02
C ASP A 474 -15.17 -31.38 9.02
N ASP A 475 -14.67 -30.61 8.05
CA ASP A 475 -15.05 -29.21 7.86
C ASP A 475 -15.72 -29.01 6.49
N GLY A 476 -16.95 -28.46 6.49
CA GLY A 476 -17.67 -28.16 5.26
C GLY A 476 -17.19 -26.88 4.56
N ALA A 477 -16.36 -26.07 5.23
CA ALA A 477 -15.77 -24.86 4.69
C ALA A 477 -14.40 -25.11 4.03
N THR A 478 -13.84 -26.31 4.12
CA THR A 478 -12.58 -26.68 3.46
C THR A 478 -12.85 -27.58 2.26
N SER A 479 -11.87 -27.71 1.38
CA SER A 479 -11.93 -28.63 0.25
C SER A 479 -10.53 -28.98 -0.23
N TRP A 480 -10.31 -30.25 -0.56
CA TRP A 480 -9.19 -30.58 -1.44
C TRP A 480 -9.49 -30.06 -2.84
N VAL A 481 -8.54 -29.33 -3.43
CA VAL A 481 -8.67 -28.80 -4.80
C VAL A 481 -7.49 -29.31 -5.60
N ALA A 482 -7.75 -30.18 -6.58
CA ALA A 482 -6.72 -30.76 -7.44
C ALA A 482 -6.09 -29.71 -8.37
N ASP A 483 -4.85 -29.92 -8.78
CA ASP A 483 -4.24 -29.10 -9.83
C ASP A 483 -5.03 -29.30 -11.13
N PRO A 484 -5.44 -28.23 -11.84
CA PRO A 484 -6.20 -28.36 -13.09
C PRO A 484 -5.44 -29.14 -14.17
N ARG A 485 -4.10 -29.21 -14.09
CA ARG A 485 -3.24 -29.95 -15.03
C ARG A 485 -3.18 -31.45 -14.76
N ASP A 486 -3.62 -31.91 -13.59
CA ASP A 486 -3.63 -33.34 -13.25
C ASP A 486 -4.76 -34.05 -14.02
N PRO A 487 -4.45 -34.95 -14.98
CA PRO A 487 -5.48 -35.58 -15.81
C PRO A 487 -6.31 -36.62 -15.03
N ALA A 488 -5.81 -37.14 -13.91
CA ALA A 488 -6.46 -38.16 -13.11
C ALA A 488 -6.32 -37.87 -11.60
N PRO A 489 -6.98 -36.81 -11.09
CA PRO A 489 -6.91 -36.43 -9.69
C PRO A 489 -7.26 -37.61 -8.78
N THR A 490 -6.36 -37.95 -7.86
CA THR A 490 -6.43 -39.17 -7.06
C THR A 490 -6.18 -38.86 -5.58
N LEU A 491 -6.96 -39.48 -4.69
CA LEU A 491 -6.71 -39.52 -3.25
C LEU A 491 -6.46 -40.96 -2.82
N THR A 492 -5.36 -41.21 -2.11
CA THR A 492 -5.03 -42.53 -1.56
C THR A 492 -5.16 -42.50 -0.04
N PHE A 493 -6.06 -43.34 0.47
CA PHE A 493 -6.36 -43.49 1.89
C PHE A 493 -5.62 -44.70 2.44
N ASP A 494 -4.60 -44.48 3.27
CA ASP A 494 -4.06 -45.49 4.17
C ASP A 494 -4.92 -45.50 5.45
N LEU A 495 -5.62 -46.62 5.67
CA LEU A 495 -6.62 -46.78 6.73
C LEU A 495 -5.98 -47.25 8.06
N GLY A 496 -4.66 -47.50 8.05
CA GLY A 496 -3.81 -47.98 9.14
C GLY A 496 -4.07 -49.43 9.58
N ARG A 497 -5.14 -50.05 9.08
CA ARG A 497 -5.55 -51.44 9.32
C ARG A 497 -6.62 -51.81 8.32
N THR A 498 -6.82 -53.11 8.08
CA THR A 498 -7.90 -53.58 7.21
C THR A 498 -9.26 -53.16 7.75
N ARG A 499 -10.03 -52.39 6.98
CA ARG A 499 -11.39 -51.94 7.31
C ARG A 499 -12.39 -52.48 6.31
N ARG A 500 -13.62 -52.68 6.79
CA ARG A 500 -14.77 -53.03 5.95
C ARG A 500 -15.49 -51.76 5.50
N ILE A 501 -15.43 -51.46 4.20
CA ILE A 501 -16.06 -50.30 3.59
C ILE A 501 -17.28 -50.75 2.78
N THR A 502 -18.40 -50.08 2.96
CA THR A 502 -19.69 -50.46 2.31
C THR A 502 -20.41 -49.29 1.66
N ARG A 503 -19.98 -48.07 1.99
CA ARG A 503 -20.63 -46.82 1.59
C ARG A 503 -19.58 -45.76 1.31
N LEU A 504 -19.85 -44.94 0.30
CA LEU A 504 -19.08 -43.73 -0.04
C LEU A 504 -20.08 -42.59 -0.25
N ALA A 505 -19.79 -41.43 0.34
CA ALA A 505 -20.40 -40.16 -0.04
C ALA A 505 -19.30 -39.12 -0.23
N ILE A 506 -19.52 -38.18 -1.14
CA ILE A 506 -18.59 -37.10 -1.48
C ILE A 506 -19.35 -35.78 -1.31
N SER A 507 -18.90 -34.94 -0.39
CA SER A 507 -19.45 -33.60 -0.23
C SER A 507 -18.99 -32.71 -1.39
N PRO A 508 -19.86 -31.79 -1.87
CA PRO A 508 -19.49 -30.84 -2.91
C PRO A 508 -18.34 -29.94 -2.43
N PRO A 509 -17.41 -29.54 -3.31
CA PRO A 509 -16.35 -28.61 -2.95
C PRO A 509 -16.87 -27.17 -2.85
N ALA A 510 -16.02 -26.30 -2.32
CA ALA A 510 -16.18 -24.85 -2.43
C ALA A 510 -16.29 -24.37 -3.90
N PRO A 511 -16.91 -23.21 -4.17
CA PRO A 511 -17.21 -22.74 -5.54
C PRO A 511 -16.00 -22.58 -6.48
N VAL A 512 -14.79 -22.48 -5.92
CA VAL A 512 -13.53 -22.41 -6.66
C VAL A 512 -13.30 -23.64 -7.56
N ALA A 513 -13.91 -24.78 -7.23
CA ALA A 513 -13.75 -26.04 -7.95
C ALA A 513 -15.08 -26.63 -8.47
N VAL A 514 -14.99 -27.53 -9.45
CA VAL A 514 -16.10 -28.36 -9.90
C VAL A 514 -16.16 -29.67 -9.14
N ARG A 515 -17.38 -30.17 -8.88
CA ARG A 515 -17.57 -31.49 -8.28
C ARG A 515 -17.21 -32.61 -9.28
N PRO A 516 -16.67 -33.74 -8.81
CA PRO A 516 -16.46 -34.93 -9.66
C PRO A 516 -17.78 -35.52 -10.13
N THR A 517 -17.79 -36.11 -11.34
CA THR A 517 -18.95 -36.84 -11.91
C THR A 517 -18.84 -38.35 -11.69
N ARG A 518 -17.62 -38.86 -11.59
CA ARG A 518 -17.31 -40.27 -11.39
C ARG A 518 -16.14 -40.41 -10.43
N VAL A 519 -16.17 -41.50 -9.67
CA VAL A 519 -15.04 -41.95 -8.85
C VAL A 519 -14.78 -43.42 -9.10
N GLU A 520 -13.52 -43.77 -9.34
CA GLU A 520 -13.03 -45.15 -9.34
C GLU A 520 -12.39 -45.45 -7.99
N LEU A 521 -12.90 -46.47 -7.31
CA LEU A 521 -12.38 -47.01 -6.08
C LEU A 521 -11.47 -48.17 -6.46
N SER A 522 -10.19 -48.11 -6.12
CA SER A 522 -9.24 -49.19 -6.34
C SER A 522 -8.64 -49.68 -5.03
N THR A 523 -8.51 -50.99 -4.93
CA THR A 523 -7.76 -51.73 -3.89
C THR A 523 -6.75 -52.64 -4.60
N ASP A 524 -5.95 -53.40 -3.86
CA ASP A 524 -5.00 -54.36 -4.46
C ASP A 524 -5.69 -55.44 -5.30
N ASP A 525 -6.90 -55.87 -4.92
CA ASP A 525 -7.58 -57.03 -5.50
C ASP A 525 -8.75 -56.67 -6.43
N GLU A 526 -9.36 -55.50 -6.24
CA GLU A 526 -10.57 -55.10 -6.97
C GLU A 526 -10.67 -53.58 -7.21
N SER A 527 -11.25 -53.20 -8.36
CA SER A 527 -11.65 -51.83 -8.67
C SER A 527 -13.15 -51.70 -8.96
N ARG A 528 -13.73 -50.54 -8.65
CA ARG A 528 -15.15 -50.26 -8.82
C ARG A 528 -15.39 -48.82 -9.23
N VAL A 529 -16.16 -48.63 -10.29
CA VAL A 529 -16.52 -47.32 -10.79
C VAL A 529 -17.91 -46.93 -10.30
N ILE A 530 -18.03 -45.73 -9.74
CA ILE A 530 -19.29 -45.16 -9.25
C ILE A 530 -19.58 -43.86 -10.00
N ASP A 531 -20.77 -43.79 -10.60
CA ASP A 531 -21.29 -42.59 -11.22
C ASP A 531 -22.03 -41.74 -10.18
N LEU A 532 -21.45 -40.59 -9.82
CA LEU A 532 -21.90 -39.74 -8.72
C LEU A 532 -23.16 -38.95 -9.09
N ASP A 533 -23.36 -38.63 -10.37
CA ASP A 533 -24.53 -37.87 -10.82
C ASP A 533 -25.82 -38.71 -10.79
N THR A 534 -25.70 -40.04 -10.72
CA THR A 534 -26.85 -40.96 -10.63
C THR A 534 -27.35 -41.20 -9.20
N LEU A 535 -26.65 -40.70 -8.18
CA LEU A 535 -26.97 -40.95 -6.77
C LEU A 535 -28.05 -39.98 -6.26
N LEU A 536 -29.28 -40.48 -6.08
CA LEU A 536 -30.41 -39.67 -5.60
C LEU A 536 -30.24 -39.13 -4.17
N ASP A 537 -29.59 -39.90 -3.28
CA ASP A 537 -29.35 -39.51 -1.89
C ASP A 537 -27.88 -39.13 -1.62
N GLY A 538 -27.06 -39.02 -2.67
CA GLY A 538 -25.63 -38.70 -2.57
C GLY A 538 -24.77 -39.80 -1.94
N VAL A 539 -25.33 -41.00 -1.68
CA VAL A 539 -24.61 -42.10 -1.01
C VAL A 539 -24.54 -43.32 -1.90
N ALA A 540 -23.34 -43.65 -2.36
CA ALA A 540 -23.09 -44.89 -3.06
C ALA A 540 -23.04 -46.06 -2.07
N ARG A 541 -23.78 -47.14 -2.37
CA ARG A 541 -23.81 -48.39 -1.58
C ARG A 541 -23.33 -49.53 -2.46
N PHE A 542 -22.40 -50.33 -1.95
CA PHE A 542 -21.77 -51.41 -2.71
C PHE A 542 -21.45 -52.63 -1.83
N ALA A 543 -21.12 -53.76 -2.46
CA ALA A 543 -20.70 -54.97 -1.75
C ALA A 543 -19.51 -54.66 -0.82
N PRO A 544 -19.34 -55.24 0.36
CA PRO A 544 -18.25 -54.84 1.25
C PRO A 544 -16.86 -54.95 0.61
N LEU A 545 -16.09 -53.85 0.58
CA LEU A 545 -14.65 -53.81 0.31
C LEU A 545 -13.92 -54.08 1.63
N ARG A 546 -12.87 -54.91 1.61
CA ARG A 546 -11.99 -55.13 2.76
C ARG A 546 -10.56 -54.80 2.35
N THR A 547 -10.06 -53.68 2.84
CA THR A 547 -8.72 -53.19 2.49
C THR A 547 -8.15 -52.37 3.63
N ASP A 548 -6.84 -52.26 3.70
CA ASP A 548 -6.10 -51.26 4.49
C ASP A 548 -5.69 -50.05 3.64
N GLU A 549 -5.67 -50.16 2.31
CA GLU A 549 -5.45 -49.04 1.40
C GLU A 549 -6.61 -48.88 0.39
N LEU A 550 -7.10 -47.66 0.21
CA LEU A 550 -8.15 -47.35 -0.77
C LEU A 550 -7.73 -46.16 -1.62
N THR A 551 -7.63 -46.37 -2.93
CA THR A 551 -7.36 -45.31 -3.90
C THR A 551 -8.67 -44.84 -4.54
N LEU A 552 -8.89 -43.53 -4.57
CA LEU A 552 -10.04 -42.87 -5.18
C LEU A 552 -9.56 -41.99 -6.33
N THR A 553 -9.83 -42.38 -7.57
CA THR A 553 -9.50 -41.59 -8.76
C THR A 553 -10.76 -40.91 -9.30
N PHE A 554 -10.74 -39.59 -9.41
CA PHE A 554 -11.89 -38.77 -9.75
C PHE A 554 -11.87 -38.35 -11.22
N SER A 555 -13.05 -38.30 -11.84
CA SER A 555 -13.22 -37.76 -13.19
C SER A 555 -13.91 -36.40 -13.18
N ARG A 556 -13.40 -35.49 -14.01
CA ARG A 556 -14.03 -34.18 -14.26
C ARG A 556 -15.33 -34.32 -15.07
N PRO A 557 -16.27 -33.37 -14.94
CA PRO A 557 -17.39 -33.25 -15.87
C PRO A 557 -16.92 -32.85 -17.28
N GLY A 558 -17.15 -33.70 -18.29
CA GLY A 558 -17.11 -33.36 -19.73
C GLY A 558 -16.04 -32.35 -20.20
N ASP A 559 -16.44 -31.46 -21.13
CA ASP A 559 -15.58 -30.45 -21.79
C ASP A 559 -14.97 -29.37 -20.85
N ASP A 560 -15.11 -29.48 -19.52
CA ASP A 560 -14.54 -28.54 -18.55
C ASP A 560 -13.12 -28.95 -18.15
N THR A 561 -12.15 -28.57 -18.97
CA THR A 561 -10.72 -28.75 -18.69
C THR A 561 -10.09 -27.54 -18.00
N GLY A 562 -10.82 -26.44 -17.84
CA GLY A 562 -10.27 -25.17 -17.36
C GLY A 562 -10.40 -24.96 -15.85
N ARG A 563 -11.44 -25.51 -15.21
CA ARG A 563 -11.66 -25.37 -13.77
C ARG A 563 -11.03 -26.51 -12.97
N PRO A 564 -10.50 -26.24 -11.76
CA PRO A 564 -9.98 -27.31 -10.91
C PRO A 564 -11.13 -28.20 -10.42
N LEU A 565 -10.82 -29.49 -10.23
CA LEU A 565 -11.72 -30.45 -9.58
C LEU A 565 -11.53 -30.36 -8.07
N GLY A 566 -12.60 -30.49 -7.29
CA GLY A 566 -12.49 -30.47 -5.84
C GLY A 566 -13.40 -31.47 -5.14
N VAL A 567 -13.02 -31.81 -3.93
CA VAL A 567 -13.81 -32.63 -3.00
C VAL A 567 -13.86 -31.92 -1.66
N GLY A 568 -15.07 -31.66 -1.16
CA GLY A 568 -15.25 -31.08 0.17
C GLY A 568 -14.90 -32.08 1.26
N GLU A 569 -15.52 -33.26 1.24
CA GLU A 569 -15.30 -34.31 2.25
C GLU A 569 -15.55 -35.68 1.62
N VAL A 570 -14.70 -36.66 1.95
CA VAL A 570 -14.88 -38.08 1.62
C VAL A 570 -15.41 -38.81 2.84
N ILE A 571 -16.64 -39.32 2.75
CA ILE A 571 -17.30 -40.02 3.84
C ILE A 571 -17.37 -41.51 3.50
N LEU A 572 -16.50 -42.29 4.14
CA LEU A 572 -16.50 -43.75 4.06
C LEU A 572 -17.31 -44.36 5.21
N GLY A 573 -18.13 -45.39 4.94
CA GLY A 573 -18.99 -46.04 5.96
C GLY A 573 -18.70 -47.54 6.17
N PRO A 574 -19.04 -48.12 7.33
CA PRO A 574 -20.16 -47.72 8.20
C PRO A 574 -19.85 -46.75 9.36
N GLY A 575 -18.61 -46.32 9.58
CA GLY A 575 -18.29 -45.24 10.53
C GLY A 575 -17.50 -44.15 9.82
N ARG A 576 -17.73 -42.87 10.16
CA ARG A 576 -17.05 -41.73 9.53
C ARG A 576 -15.55 -41.84 9.75
N LEU A 577 -14.80 -41.85 8.65
CA LEU A 577 -13.35 -41.97 8.63
C LEU A 577 -12.72 -40.59 8.37
N SER A 578 -13.05 -39.62 9.23
CA SER A 578 -12.49 -38.27 9.23
C SER A 578 -11.59 -38.06 10.44
N VAL A 579 -10.68 -37.09 10.34
CA VAL A 579 -9.82 -36.65 11.43
C VAL A 579 -9.94 -35.12 11.50
N PRO A 580 -10.62 -34.55 12.49
CA PRO A 580 -10.73 -33.09 12.62
C PRO A 580 -9.36 -32.39 12.66
N ILE A 581 -9.29 -31.16 12.15
CA ILE A 581 -8.15 -30.26 12.38
C ILE A 581 -8.56 -29.29 13.48
N ASP A 582 -7.81 -29.26 14.57
CA ASP A 582 -7.88 -28.14 15.50
C ASP A 582 -6.82 -27.11 15.10
N GLY A 583 -7.27 -25.97 14.55
CA GLY A 583 -6.37 -24.90 14.13
C GLY A 583 -5.55 -24.30 15.27
N ALA A 584 -5.98 -24.45 16.52
CA ALA A 584 -5.25 -23.97 17.69
C ALA A 584 -4.15 -24.94 18.16
N GLU A 585 -4.11 -26.17 17.63
CA GLU A 585 -3.02 -27.10 17.94
C GLU A 585 -1.67 -26.53 17.51
N PRO A 586 -0.61 -26.73 18.32
CA PRO A 586 0.72 -26.27 17.97
C PRO A 586 1.32 -27.13 16.84
N THR A 587 2.08 -26.51 15.94
CA THR A 587 2.85 -27.18 14.86
C THR A 587 3.88 -28.19 15.38
N GLY A 588 4.25 -28.09 16.66
CA GLY A 588 5.27 -28.94 17.32
C GLY A 588 6.67 -28.31 17.26
N ALA A 589 7.24 -28.02 18.43
CA ALA A 589 8.54 -27.38 18.62
C ALA A 589 9.72 -28.37 18.49
N VAL A 590 9.88 -29.02 17.33
CA VAL A 590 10.97 -30.01 17.16
C VAL A 590 12.22 -29.34 16.56
N CYS A 591 13.33 -29.50 17.27
CA CYS A 591 14.60 -28.96 16.82
C CYS A 591 15.10 -29.55 15.50
N GLY A 592 15.51 -28.66 14.59
CA GLY A 592 15.97 -29.01 13.25
C GLY A 592 14.87 -29.04 12.19
N LEU A 593 13.59 -28.87 12.56
CA LEU A 593 12.49 -28.75 11.60
C LEU A 593 12.24 -27.29 11.13
N GLY A 594 12.93 -26.31 11.72
CA GLY A 594 12.89 -24.94 11.24
C GLY A 594 13.90 -24.63 10.12
N PRO A 595 13.81 -23.44 9.51
CA PRO A 595 14.81 -22.93 8.55
C PRO A 595 16.22 -22.91 9.15
N GLN A 596 17.23 -23.35 8.41
CA GLN A 596 18.59 -23.45 8.95
C GLN A 596 19.27 -22.07 9.04
N LEU A 597 19.80 -21.74 10.22
CA LEU A 597 20.62 -20.54 10.41
C LEU A 597 22.09 -20.87 10.10
N VAL A 598 22.68 -20.15 9.15
CA VAL A 598 24.09 -20.29 8.76
C VAL A 598 24.81 -18.98 9.06
N VAL A 599 25.80 -19.04 9.95
CA VAL A 599 26.63 -17.88 10.33
C VAL A 599 28.08 -18.20 10.01
N ASP A 600 28.69 -17.42 9.13
CA ASP A 600 30.08 -17.62 8.67
C ASP A 600 30.38 -19.07 8.24
N GLY A 601 29.42 -19.69 7.55
CA GLY A 601 29.49 -21.07 7.07
C GLY A 601 29.14 -22.15 8.10
N ARG A 602 28.85 -21.80 9.36
CA ARG A 602 28.44 -22.75 10.42
C ARG A 602 26.93 -22.81 10.52
N THR A 603 26.38 -24.01 10.39
CA THR A 603 24.93 -24.25 10.49
C THR A 603 24.51 -24.45 11.93
N ARG A 604 23.38 -23.85 12.32
CA ARG A 604 22.74 -23.99 13.63
C ARG A 604 21.26 -24.33 13.43
N PRO A 605 20.75 -25.39 14.10
CA PRO A 605 19.36 -25.80 13.95
C PRO A 605 18.43 -24.80 14.64
N THR A 606 17.26 -24.60 14.03
CA THR A 606 16.16 -23.82 14.59
C THR A 606 14.92 -24.70 14.77
N ARG A 607 13.93 -24.15 15.45
CA ARG A 607 12.58 -24.73 15.61
C ARG A 607 11.53 -23.68 15.26
N VAL A 608 10.37 -24.13 14.82
CA VAL A 608 9.21 -23.28 14.50
C VAL A 608 8.05 -23.62 15.43
N GLU A 609 7.43 -22.60 16.00
CA GLU A 609 6.34 -22.71 16.97
C GLU A 609 5.17 -21.80 16.58
N GLY A 610 3.95 -22.34 16.61
CA GLY A 610 2.72 -21.58 16.41
C GLY A 610 1.54 -22.49 16.06
N PRO A 611 0.34 -21.94 15.81
CA PRO A 611 -0.86 -22.72 15.56
C PRO A 611 -0.90 -23.31 14.14
N ILE A 612 -1.47 -24.52 13.98
CA ILE A 612 -1.72 -25.15 12.67
C ILE A 612 -2.58 -24.25 11.77
N GLY A 613 -3.50 -23.47 12.35
CA GLY A 613 -4.28 -22.47 11.62
C GLY A 613 -3.43 -21.43 10.89
N ALA A 614 -2.26 -21.05 11.42
CA ALA A 614 -1.33 -20.15 10.74
C ALA A 614 -0.63 -20.83 9.55
N VAL A 615 -0.35 -22.14 9.63
CA VAL A 615 0.17 -22.91 8.47
C VAL A 615 -0.85 -22.90 7.33
N ILE A 616 -2.12 -23.16 7.65
CA ILE A 616 -3.24 -23.20 6.68
C ILE A 616 -3.52 -21.81 6.11
N GLY A 617 -3.63 -20.80 6.98
CA GLY A 617 -4.06 -19.44 6.64
C GLY A 617 -2.93 -18.43 6.38
N ASN A 618 -1.73 -18.88 5.96
CA ASN A 618 -0.58 -18.01 5.67
C ASN A 618 -0.14 -17.08 6.82
N GLY A 619 -0.49 -17.40 8.07
CA GLY A 619 -0.10 -16.61 9.24
C GLY A 619 1.39 -16.78 9.59
N ARG A 620 1.92 -15.83 10.37
CA ARG A 620 3.29 -15.91 10.88
C ARG A 620 3.43 -16.91 12.02
N LEU A 621 4.54 -17.62 12.05
CA LEU A 621 4.94 -18.60 13.05
C LEU A 621 6.31 -18.19 13.61
N ALA A 622 6.52 -18.34 14.92
CA ALA A 622 7.78 -17.95 15.55
C ALA A 622 8.88 -18.96 15.19
N VAL A 623 10.08 -18.47 14.87
CA VAL A 623 11.30 -19.28 14.75
C VAL A 623 12.28 -18.88 15.84
N SER A 624 12.94 -19.87 16.44
CA SER A 624 14.00 -19.64 17.43
C SER A 624 15.15 -20.62 17.27
N LEU A 625 16.33 -20.22 17.75
CA LEU A 625 17.48 -21.12 17.81
C LEU A 625 17.22 -22.26 18.80
N CYS A 626 17.64 -23.47 18.44
CA CYS A 626 17.51 -24.63 19.32
C CYS A 626 18.55 -24.67 20.43
N ASP A 627 19.75 -24.25 20.08
CA ASP A 627 20.85 -24.10 21.02
C ASP A 627 20.79 -22.68 21.62
N GLY A 628 21.51 -22.45 22.72
CA GLY A 628 21.61 -21.11 23.31
C GLY A 628 22.27 -20.07 22.40
N ASP A 629 22.51 -18.90 22.95
CA ASP A 629 22.84 -17.65 22.26
C ASP A 629 23.95 -17.75 21.19
N LEU A 630 23.87 -16.85 20.22
CA LEU A 630 24.84 -16.67 19.16
C LEU A 630 25.92 -15.67 19.59
N SER A 631 27.18 -16.08 19.66
CA SER A 631 28.30 -15.16 19.91
C SER A 631 28.97 -14.74 18.60
N LEU A 632 29.08 -13.44 18.37
CA LEU A 632 29.76 -12.84 17.22
C LEU A 632 30.92 -11.96 17.69
N ALA A 633 32.00 -11.93 16.91
CA ALA A 633 33.12 -11.06 17.20
C ALA A 633 32.84 -9.65 16.64
N ALA A 634 33.72 -8.69 16.94
CA ALA A 634 33.77 -7.46 16.14
C ALA A 634 34.30 -7.81 14.74
N GLY A 635 33.74 -7.19 13.70
CA GLY A 635 34.11 -7.43 12.31
C GLY A 635 32.94 -7.84 11.41
N GLU A 636 33.27 -8.20 10.17
CA GLU A 636 32.30 -8.60 9.16
C GLU A 636 31.79 -10.03 9.41
N HIS A 637 30.47 -10.21 9.35
CA HIS A 637 29.77 -11.48 9.49
C HIS A 637 28.75 -11.65 8.37
N ARG A 638 28.58 -12.89 7.88
CA ARG A 638 27.47 -13.25 6.98
C ARG A 638 26.48 -14.15 7.71
N ILE A 639 25.24 -13.67 7.81
CA ILE A 639 24.15 -14.30 8.56
C ILE A 639 23.07 -14.68 7.55
N VAL A 640 22.75 -15.97 7.46
CA VAL A 640 21.80 -16.51 6.49
C VAL A 640 20.77 -17.38 7.19
N LEU A 641 19.50 -17.02 7.15
CA LEU A 641 18.40 -17.90 7.56
C LEU A 641 17.74 -18.44 6.28
N ARG A 642 18.02 -19.70 5.96
CA ARG A 642 17.65 -20.32 4.67
C ARG A 642 16.27 -20.93 4.71
N SER A 643 15.42 -20.61 3.75
CA SER A 643 14.11 -21.24 3.57
C SER A 643 14.22 -22.76 3.52
N SER A 644 13.27 -23.45 4.16
CA SER A 644 13.07 -24.89 4.01
C SER A 644 11.98 -25.16 2.97
N GLU A 645 11.63 -26.43 2.73
CA GLU A 645 10.43 -26.74 1.94
C GLU A 645 9.16 -26.26 2.64
N GLN A 646 9.13 -26.25 3.97
CA GLN A 646 7.95 -25.92 4.76
C GLN A 646 7.80 -24.43 5.02
N PHE A 647 8.92 -23.72 5.20
CA PHE A 647 8.93 -22.39 5.82
C PHE A 647 9.83 -21.42 5.08
N GLN A 648 9.31 -20.20 4.85
CA GLN A 648 10.06 -19.05 4.37
C GLN A 648 10.24 -18.07 5.55
N PRO A 649 11.48 -17.69 5.91
CA PRO A 649 11.74 -16.60 6.84
C PRO A 649 11.23 -15.26 6.34
N VAL A 650 10.57 -14.51 7.21
CA VAL A 650 10.06 -13.15 6.93
C VAL A 650 10.61 -12.11 7.91
N SER A 651 11.09 -12.54 9.08
CA SER A 651 11.95 -11.74 9.94
C SER A 651 13.03 -12.58 10.63
N LEU A 652 14.12 -11.92 11.01
CA LEU A 652 15.20 -12.45 11.84
C LEU A 652 15.66 -11.35 12.78
N GLU A 653 15.58 -11.61 14.08
CA GLU A 653 16.05 -10.71 15.12
C GLU A 653 17.27 -11.32 15.83
N LEU A 654 18.26 -10.47 16.12
CA LEU A 654 19.38 -10.78 16.99
C LEU A 654 19.38 -9.74 18.11
N ARG A 655 18.93 -10.14 19.31
CA ARG A 655 18.83 -9.26 20.49
C ARG A 655 20.09 -9.35 21.36
N GLY A 656 20.69 -8.23 21.72
CA GLY A 656 21.84 -8.18 22.62
C GLY A 656 21.51 -8.62 24.06
N ASP A 657 22.52 -9.02 24.84
CA ASP A 657 22.38 -9.55 26.21
C ASP A 657 21.77 -8.54 27.24
N ASP A 658 21.75 -7.23 26.96
CA ASP A 658 21.16 -6.21 27.82
C ASP A 658 19.80 -5.74 27.27
N ALA A 659 18.74 -6.48 27.60
CA ALA A 659 17.38 -6.06 27.29
C ALA A 659 17.09 -4.67 27.90
N ARG A 660 16.85 -3.68 27.04
CA ARG A 660 16.52 -2.31 27.46
C ARG A 660 15.18 -2.32 28.18
N THR A 661 15.19 -2.16 29.50
CA THR A 661 13.96 -1.97 30.27
C THR A 661 13.40 -0.59 30.01
N SER A 662 12.15 -0.48 29.56
CA SER A 662 11.45 0.79 29.50
C SER A 662 11.30 1.41 30.90
N GLY A 663 11.69 2.67 31.04
CA GLY A 663 11.24 3.52 32.13
C GLY A 663 9.78 3.91 31.92
N SER A 664 9.00 3.98 33.02
CA SER A 664 7.72 4.69 32.95
C SER A 664 8.00 6.18 32.84
N SER A 665 7.34 6.88 31.92
CA SER A 665 7.43 8.34 31.85
C SER A 665 7.23 8.96 33.22
N SER A 666 8.21 9.73 33.68
CA SER A 666 8.15 10.41 34.97
C SER A 666 7.34 11.71 34.90
N ARG A 667 6.90 12.14 33.71
CA ARG A 667 6.11 13.35 33.48
C ARG A 667 4.68 13.02 33.04
N THR A 668 3.70 13.68 33.65
CA THR A 668 2.31 13.65 33.19
C THR A 668 2.05 14.75 32.17
N LEU A 669 1.21 14.45 31.18
CA LEU A 669 0.78 15.36 30.13
C LEU A 669 -0.74 15.52 30.14
N GLY A 670 -1.24 16.75 30.03
CA GLY A 670 -2.65 17.06 29.82
C GLY A 670 -2.85 17.96 28.60
N VAL A 671 -3.88 17.69 27.79
CA VAL A 671 -4.25 18.59 26.69
C VAL A 671 -5.23 19.63 27.24
N VAL A 672 -4.84 20.91 27.24
CA VAL A 672 -5.67 22.02 27.73
C VAL A 672 -6.62 22.50 26.65
N SER A 673 -6.09 22.72 25.43
CA SER A 673 -6.88 23.13 24.27
C SER A 673 -6.16 22.74 22.98
N ARG A 674 -6.93 22.53 21.92
CA ARG A 674 -6.43 22.17 20.60
C ARG A 674 -7.28 22.82 19.52
N THR A 675 -6.60 23.37 18.52
CA THR A 675 -7.13 23.82 17.23
C THR A 675 -6.21 23.30 16.13
N ASP A 676 -6.58 23.51 14.86
CA ASP A 676 -5.78 23.06 13.72
C ASP A 676 -4.37 23.69 13.66
N THR A 677 -4.18 24.84 14.30
CA THR A 677 -2.95 25.65 14.20
C THR A 677 -2.33 25.98 15.55
N ARG A 678 -2.95 25.53 16.65
CA ARG A 678 -2.44 25.78 18.00
C ARG A 678 -2.89 24.69 18.97
N SER A 679 -1.96 24.17 19.76
CA SER A 679 -2.25 23.30 20.91
C SER A 679 -1.62 23.86 22.17
N VAL A 680 -2.33 23.77 23.29
CA VAL A 680 -1.81 24.11 24.61
C VAL A 680 -1.84 22.85 25.45
N LEU A 681 -0.67 22.44 25.92
CA LEU A 681 -0.47 21.25 26.74
C LEU A 681 0.02 21.67 28.12
N GLU A 682 -0.39 20.96 29.16
CA GLU A 682 0.12 21.11 30.51
C GLU A 682 1.07 19.94 30.80
N VAL A 683 2.32 20.24 31.17
CA VAL A 683 3.37 19.24 31.43
C VAL A 683 3.86 19.37 32.87
N SER A 684 3.91 18.26 33.61
CA SER A 684 4.47 18.28 34.97
C SER A 684 6.00 18.44 34.95
N PRO A 685 6.60 18.94 36.05
CA PRO A 685 8.05 18.91 36.23
C PRO A 685 8.60 17.47 36.17
N GLY A 686 9.85 17.32 35.72
CA GLY A 686 10.53 16.03 35.61
C GLY A 686 11.93 16.14 34.98
N PRO A 687 12.65 15.02 34.77
CA PRO A 687 13.90 14.95 34.02
C PRO A 687 13.72 15.39 32.57
N GLU A 688 14.81 15.46 31.79
CA GLU A 688 14.71 15.74 30.35
C GLU A 688 13.83 14.69 29.66
N ALA A 689 12.98 15.14 28.74
CA ALA A 689 11.99 14.29 28.07
C ALA A 689 11.80 14.70 26.60
N VAL A 690 11.16 13.84 25.83
CA VAL A 690 10.73 14.09 24.46
C VAL A 690 9.21 14.17 24.43
N LEU A 691 8.67 15.31 23.99
CA LEU A 691 7.27 15.50 23.65
C LEU A 691 7.05 15.11 22.19
N SER A 692 6.18 14.14 21.92
CA SER A 692 5.82 13.73 20.56
C SER A 692 4.34 13.97 20.24
N ALA A 693 4.06 14.26 18.97
CA ALA A 693 2.72 14.41 18.41
C ALA A 693 2.54 13.43 17.24
N PRO A 694 1.38 12.76 17.12
CA PRO A 694 1.13 11.75 16.08
C PRO A 694 0.74 12.41 14.75
N GLN A 695 1.64 13.24 14.22
CA GLN A 695 1.48 13.94 12.95
C GLN A 695 2.85 14.05 12.27
N SER A 696 2.85 14.12 10.94
CA SER A 696 4.08 14.28 10.17
C SER A 696 4.89 15.49 10.63
N PHE A 697 6.20 15.32 10.74
CA PHE A 697 7.13 16.41 11.03
C PHE A 697 6.97 17.55 10.01
N ASN A 698 6.88 18.78 10.51
CA ASN A 698 6.77 19.97 9.69
C ASN A 698 7.44 21.16 10.38
N ARG A 699 8.43 21.75 9.70
CA ARG A 699 9.23 22.89 10.18
C ARG A 699 8.40 24.14 10.54
N GLY A 700 7.15 24.23 10.08
CA GLY A 700 6.25 25.32 10.43
C GLY A 700 5.68 25.25 11.85
N TRP A 701 5.74 24.09 12.51
CA TRP A 701 5.34 23.96 13.91
C TRP A 701 6.49 24.34 14.85
N SER A 702 6.18 25.15 15.85
CA SER A 702 7.07 25.47 16.95
C SER A 702 6.40 25.16 18.29
N ALA A 703 7.19 24.77 19.28
CA ALA A 703 6.74 24.64 20.65
C ALA A 703 7.50 25.62 21.54
N SER A 704 6.82 26.17 22.54
CA SER A 704 7.42 27.10 23.50
C SER A 704 6.85 26.93 24.90
N VAL A 705 7.67 27.21 25.90
CA VAL A 705 7.28 27.29 27.32
C VAL A 705 7.79 28.62 27.86
N ASP A 706 6.91 29.41 28.48
CA ASP A 706 7.22 30.75 28.97
C ASP A 706 7.92 31.65 27.94
N GLY A 707 7.60 31.47 26.65
CA GLY A 707 8.21 32.19 25.53
C GLY A 707 9.58 31.67 25.08
N ARG A 708 10.17 30.68 25.76
CA ARG A 708 11.37 29.97 25.30
C ARG A 708 10.99 28.91 24.28
N ARG A 709 11.56 28.97 23.09
CA ARG A 709 11.36 27.96 22.03
C ARG A 709 12.07 26.66 22.39
N LEU A 710 11.39 25.54 22.17
CA LEU A 710 11.92 24.19 22.34
C LEU A 710 12.59 23.70 21.05
N GLU A 711 13.57 22.82 21.18
CA GLU A 711 14.27 22.21 20.05
C GLU A 711 13.38 21.16 19.39
N PRO A 712 13.09 21.27 18.08
CA PRO A 712 12.31 20.28 17.36
C PRO A 712 13.14 19.02 17.10
N VAL A 713 12.48 17.87 17.17
CA VAL A 713 13.07 16.57 16.87
C VAL A 713 12.07 15.73 16.09
N GLU A 714 12.56 14.89 15.17
CA GLU A 714 11.73 13.94 14.42
C GLU A 714 11.72 12.60 15.16
N VAL A 715 10.55 12.26 15.71
CA VAL A 715 10.35 11.06 16.53
C VAL A 715 9.90 9.92 15.62
N ASP A 716 10.42 8.73 15.87
CA ASP A 716 10.19 7.51 15.09
C ASP A 716 10.53 7.68 13.59
N GLY A 717 11.34 8.68 13.25
CA GLY A 717 11.74 9.01 11.89
C GLY A 717 10.62 9.58 11.00
N TRP A 718 9.48 10.01 11.57
CA TRP A 718 8.40 10.67 10.80
C TRP A 718 7.57 11.68 11.57
N ALA A 719 7.46 11.51 12.90
CA ALA A 719 6.51 12.22 13.73
C ALA A 719 7.10 13.53 14.26
N GLN A 720 6.25 14.53 14.46
CA GLN A 720 6.64 15.79 15.07
C GLN A 720 6.95 15.61 16.55
N GLY A 721 8.10 16.10 17.02
CA GLY A 721 8.41 16.18 18.44
C GLY A 721 9.27 17.38 18.84
N TRP A 722 9.49 17.51 20.14
CA TRP A 722 10.36 18.52 20.76
C TRP A 722 11.04 17.97 22.01
N VAL A 723 12.28 18.40 22.25
CA VAL A 723 12.98 18.17 23.52
C VAL A 723 12.39 19.08 24.60
N LEU A 724 12.04 18.48 25.74
CA LEU A 724 11.59 19.11 26.97
C LEU A 724 12.72 19.07 28.01
N PRO A 725 13.47 20.15 28.21
CA PRO A 725 14.54 20.18 29.20
C PRO A 725 14.01 19.98 30.63
N ALA A 726 14.87 19.48 31.53
CA ALA A 726 14.51 19.17 32.93
C ALA A 726 13.94 20.38 33.71
N ASP A 727 14.32 21.60 33.33
CA ASP A 727 13.84 22.86 33.94
C ASP A 727 12.46 23.31 33.44
N THR A 728 11.85 22.57 32.51
CA THR A 728 10.63 22.96 31.82
C THR A 728 9.41 22.30 32.46
N SER A 729 8.41 23.08 32.87
CA SER A 729 7.11 22.60 33.37
C SER A 729 6.02 23.65 33.12
N GLY A 730 4.75 23.27 33.23
CA GLY A 730 3.61 24.15 32.99
C GLY A 730 3.10 24.09 31.55
N GLN A 731 2.67 25.23 31.01
CA GLN A 731 2.03 25.28 29.70
C GLN A 731 3.05 25.26 28.55
N VAL A 732 3.01 24.20 27.76
CA VAL A 732 3.66 24.08 26.46
C VAL A 732 2.69 24.54 25.38
N VAL A 733 3.05 25.60 24.65
CA VAL A 733 2.26 26.13 23.54
C VAL A 733 2.89 25.72 22.23
N LEU A 734 2.16 24.91 21.46
CA LEU A 734 2.49 24.50 20.11
C LEU A 734 1.74 25.42 19.14
N SER A 735 2.43 25.99 18.16
CA SER A 735 1.82 26.89 17.18
C SER A 735 2.38 26.68 15.78
N PHE A 736 1.50 26.73 14.78
CA PHE A 736 1.89 26.74 13.37
C PHE A 736 2.19 28.18 12.94
N GLU A 737 3.47 28.57 13.00
CA GLU A 737 3.92 29.96 12.80
C GLU A 737 3.52 30.57 11.44
N PRO A 738 3.57 29.85 10.31
CA PRO A 738 3.23 30.40 9.00
C PRO A 738 1.76 30.84 8.86
N GLN A 739 0.85 30.34 9.69
CA GLN A 739 -0.59 30.58 9.56
C GLN A 739 -0.93 32.07 9.54
N ARG A 740 -0.36 32.84 10.47
CA ARG A 740 -0.69 34.27 10.60
C ARG A 740 -0.29 35.06 9.36
N ALA A 741 0.89 34.80 8.82
CA ALA A 741 1.37 35.47 7.61
C ALA A 741 0.52 35.11 6.39
N TYR A 742 0.13 33.84 6.27
CA TYR A 742 -0.78 33.37 5.22
C TYR A 742 -2.12 34.11 5.29
N VAL A 743 -2.79 34.11 6.45
CA VAL A 743 -4.10 34.74 6.63
C VAL A 743 -4.05 36.24 6.35
N VAL A 744 -3.05 36.95 6.91
CA VAL A 744 -2.88 38.40 6.69
C VAL A 744 -2.70 38.71 5.20
N THR A 745 -1.90 37.91 4.48
CA THR A 745 -1.64 38.12 3.06
C THR A 745 -2.88 37.83 2.21
N LEU A 746 -3.59 36.74 2.51
CA LEU A 746 -4.83 36.36 1.83
C LEU A 746 -5.90 37.45 1.99
N VAL A 747 -6.12 37.88 3.24
CA VAL A 747 -7.09 38.93 3.58
C VAL A 747 -6.69 40.28 2.97
N GLY A 748 -5.40 40.64 3.05
CA GLY A 748 -4.88 41.86 2.44
C GLY A 748 -5.07 41.87 0.92
N GLY A 749 -4.86 40.73 0.26
CA GLY A 749 -5.09 40.56 -1.17
C GLY A 749 -6.58 40.69 -1.55
N LEU A 750 -7.47 40.04 -0.81
CA LEU A 750 -8.92 40.16 -0.99
C LEU A 750 -9.41 41.59 -0.77
N ALA A 751 -8.88 42.28 0.24
CA ALA A 751 -9.21 43.67 0.51
C ALA A 751 -8.75 44.61 -0.61
N LEU A 752 -7.53 44.40 -1.13
CA LEU A 752 -7.03 45.14 -2.28
C LEU A 752 -7.87 44.89 -3.54
N MET A 753 -8.25 43.64 -3.81
CA MET A 753 -9.14 43.29 -4.92
C MET A 753 -10.48 44.02 -4.77
N GLY A 754 -11.08 44.00 -3.57
CA GLY A 754 -12.29 44.75 -3.26
C GLY A 754 -12.13 46.25 -3.54
N LEU A 755 -11.02 46.85 -3.11
CA LEU A 755 -10.71 48.27 -3.38
C LEU A 755 -10.57 48.56 -4.88
N VAL A 756 -9.91 47.69 -5.64
CA VAL A 756 -9.77 47.83 -7.10
C VAL A 756 -11.13 47.74 -7.79
N LEU A 757 -11.98 46.78 -7.41
CA LEU A 757 -13.34 46.65 -7.95
C LEU A 757 -14.21 47.86 -7.60
N LEU A 758 -14.10 48.37 -6.36
CA LEU A 758 -14.78 49.57 -5.90
C LEU A 758 -14.33 50.81 -6.68
N THR A 759 -13.03 51.00 -6.87
CA THR A 759 -12.50 52.13 -7.64
C THR A 759 -12.89 52.03 -9.11
N ALA A 760 -12.82 50.84 -9.73
CA ALA A 760 -13.30 50.61 -11.09
C ALA A 760 -14.79 50.90 -11.24
N ALA A 761 -15.62 50.51 -10.27
CA ALA A 761 -17.05 50.83 -10.25
C ALA A 761 -17.29 52.34 -10.13
N VAL A 762 -16.58 53.03 -9.22
CA VAL A 762 -16.68 54.49 -9.04
C VAL A 762 -16.22 55.24 -10.30
N VAL A 763 -15.11 54.84 -10.91
CA VAL A 763 -14.60 55.41 -12.17
C VAL A 763 -15.58 55.15 -13.29
N GLY A 764 -16.08 53.92 -13.45
CA GLY A 764 -17.08 53.57 -14.46
C GLY A 764 -18.40 54.34 -14.30
N VAL A 765 -18.82 54.60 -13.07
CA VAL A 765 -19.99 55.46 -12.79
C VAL A 765 -19.68 56.93 -13.11
N ARG A 766 -18.49 57.44 -12.76
CA ARG A 766 -18.09 58.83 -13.06
C ARG A 766 -17.89 59.09 -14.56
N THR A 767 -17.30 58.15 -15.30
CA THR A 767 -17.04 58.30 -16.73
C THR A 767 -18.31 58.10 -17.58
N ARG A 768 -19.30 57.33 -17.10
CA ARG A 768 -20.65 57.25 -17.71
C ARG A 768 -21.61 58.36 -17.26
N LEU A 769 -21.22 59.17 -16.27
CA LEU A 769 -21.93 60.38 -15.84
C LEU A 769 -21.28 61.66 -16.37
N ALA A 770 -20.20 61.56 -17.16
CA ALA A 770 -19.75 62.68 -17.97
C ALA A 770 -20.86 62.99 -18.99
N PRO A 771 -21.50 64.16 -18.92
CA PRO A 771 -22.42 64.56 -19.98
C PRO A 771 -21.60 64.64 -21.26
N ASN A 772 -22.04 63.96 -22.32
CA ASN A 772 -21.64 64.35 -23.67
C ASN A 772 -22.02 65.82 -23.83
N SER A 773 -21.05 66.71 -23.64
CA SER A 773 -21.15 68.10 -24.00
C SER A 773 -21.10 68.19 -25.52
N SER A 774 -22.21 67.84 -26.16
CA SER A 774 -22.53 68.31 -27.50
C SER A 774 -23.11 69.70 -27.37
N THR A 775 -22.28 70.72 -27.59
CA THR A 775 -22.70 72.10 -27.96
C THR A 775 -21.56 72.67 -28.80
N SER A 776 -21.53 72.45 -30.10
CA SER A 776 -22.19 73.16 -31.22
C SER A 776 -21.24 74.14 -31.94
N PRO A 777 -21.45 74.43 -33.25
CA PRO A 777 -20.39 74.77 -34.21
C PRO A 777 -20.36 76.24 -34.70
N GLY A 778 -19.24 76.63 -35.33
CA GLY A 778 -19.03 77.83 -36.17
C GLY A 778 -17.67 78.50 -35.87
N SER A 779 -16.74 78.84 -36.77
CA SER A 779 -16.70 79.11 -38.25
C SER A 779 -15.21 79.13 -38.74
N SER A 780 -14.77 78.29 -39.69
CA SER A 780 -14.44 78.56 -41.15
C SER A 780 -13.04 79.17 -41.46
N PRO A 781 -12.40 79.00 -42.68
CA PRO A 781 -12.86 78.38 -43.95
C PRO A 781 -11.87 77.52 -44.83
N SER A 782 -12.48 76.73 -45.77
CA SER A 782 -12.09 76.39 -47.19
C SER A 782 -10.98 75.36 -47.57
N PRO A 783 -10.98 74.76 -48.82
CA PRO A 783 -12.09 74.22 -49.65
C PRO A 783 -11.82 72.92 -50.48
N SER A 784 -12.91 72.26 -50.94
CA SER A 784 -13.20 71.69 -52.30
C SER A 784 -13.32 70.12 -52.51
N PRO A 785 -13.93 69.59 -53.61
CA PRO A 785 -15.39 69.33 -53.74
C PRO A 785 -15.82 67.95 -54.37
N SER A 786 -17.15 67.77 -54.57
CA SER A 786 -17.93 66.81 -55.43
C SER A 786 -18.53 65.55 -54.75
N ALA A 787 -19.77 65.07 -55.00
CA ALA A 787 -20.95 65.49 -55.78
C ALA A 787 -22.24 64.75 -55.29
N ASP A 788 -23.37 65.43 -55.47
CA ASP A 788 -24.85 65.19 -55.41
C ASP A 788 -25.60 63.87 -55.00
N PRO A 789 -26.91 64.00 -54.62
CA PRO A 789 -27.72 63.03 -53.85
C PRO A 789 -29.07 62.60 -54.51
N ALA A 790 -29.90 61.79 -53.81
CA ALA A 790 -31.37 61.70 -54.00
C ALA A 790 -32.12 61.18 -52.73
N PRO A 791 -33.33 61.70 -52.35
CA PRO A 791 -34.07 61.32 -51.12
C PRO A 791 -35.54 60.82 -51.35
N ASP A 792 -36.20 60.18 -50.34
CA ASP A 792 -37.54 60.52 -49.77
C ASP A 792 -38.03 59.53 -48.64
N PRO A 793 -38.94 59.91 -47.68
CA PRO A 793 -39.26 59.20 -46.42
C PRO A 793 -40.76 58.79 -46.23
N ARG A 794 -41.10 58.25 -45.03
CA ARG A 794 -42.38 58.21 -44.22
C ARG A 794 -42.43 56.89 -43.41
N GLY A 795 -42.77 56.73 -42.13
CA GLY A 795 -43.38 57.51 -41.05
C GLY A 795 -44.49 56.67 -40.36
N ARG A 796 -44.52 56.49 -39.02
CA ARG A 796 -45.75 56.20 -38.21
C ARG A 796 -45.56 56.04 -36.67
N ARG A 797 -46.58 56.49 -35.92
CA ARG A 797 -46.70 56.74 -34.45
C ARG A 797 -47.17 55.53 -33.60
N GLY A 798 -46.59 55.38 -32.38
CA GLY A 798 -47.16 55.20 -31.00
C GLY A 798 -48.10 54.02 -30.63
N PRO A 799 -48.12 53.51 -29.34
CA PRO A 799 -48.87 54.21 -28.25
C PRO A 799 -48.50 53.99 -26.73
N ARG A 800 -49.02 54.92 -25.89
CA ARG A 800 -49.55 54.93 -24.47
C ARG A 800 -48.75 54.45 -23.22
N SER A 801 -48.59 55.36 -22.24
CA SER A 801 -47.86 55.23 -20.95
C SER A 801 -48.77 55.11 -19.69
N TRP A 802 -48.28 54.41 -18.66
CA TRP A 802 -48.86 54.31 -17.30
C TRP A 802 -48.35 55.45 -16.39
N SER A 803 -49.07 55.77 -15.30
CA SER A 803 -48.66 56.83 -14.36
C SER A 803 -47.42 56.43 -13.52
N PRO A 804 -46.48 57.37 -13.25
CA PRO A 804 -45.14 57.07 -12.71
C PRO A 804 -45.11 56.54 -11.26
N LEU A 805 -46.17 56.77 -10.46
CA LEU A 805 -46.26 56.29 -9.08
C LEU A 805 -46.60 54.80 -8.98
N ALA A 806 -47.46 54.27 -9.85
CA ALA A 806 -47.82 52.85 -9.86
C ALA A 806 -46.62 51.97 -10.29
N ALA A 807 -45.86 52.43 -11.30
CA ALA A 807 -44.63 51.76 -11.74
C ALA A 807 -43.55 51.73 -10.63
N THR A 808 -43.50 52.79 -9.81
CA THR A 808 -42.58 52.90 -8.67
C THR A 808 -42.86 51.85 -7.60
N VAL A 809 -44.12 51.74 -7.17
CA VAL A 809 -44.50 50.79 -6.11
C VAL A 809 -44.26 49.35 -6.59
N VAL A 810 -44.74 49.00 -7.80
CA VAL A 810 -44.58 47.63 -8.35
C VAL A 810 -43.11 47.22 -8.49
N ALA A 811 -42.24 48.10 -8.98
CA ALA A 811 -40.82 47.80 -9.10
C ALA A 811 -40.13 47.64 -7.73
N THR A 812 -40.48 48.47 -6.75
CA THR A 812 -39.92 48.40 -5.39
C THR A 812 -40.34 47.09 -4.70
N THR A 813 -41.61 46.71 -4.81
CA THR A 813 -42.15 45.47 -4.23
C THR A 813 -41.57 44.24 -4.93
N ALA A 814 -41.41 44.26 -6.26
CA ALA A 814 -40.80 43.17 -7.00
C ALA A 814 -39.32 42.95 -6.60
N CYS A 815 -38.53 44.02 -6.47
CA CYS A 815 -37.16 43.94 -5.99
C CYS A 815 -37.06 43.42 -4.53
N ALA A 816 -37.97 43.85 -3.66
CA ALA A 816 -37.99 43.40 -2.27
C ALA A 816 -38.31 41.90 -2.15
N VAL A 817 -39.29 41.41 -2.91
CA VAL A 817 -39.67 39.99 -2.92
C VAL A 817 -38.54 39.12 -3.49
N LEU A 818 -37.93 39.53 -4.61
CA LEU A 818 -36.78 38.83 -5.20
C LEU A 818 -35.57 38.79 -4.25
N GLY A 819 -35.26 39.91 -3.58
CA GLY A 819 -34.19 39.96 -2.57
C GLY A 819 -34.48 39.09 -1.35
N GLY A 820 -35.75 38.99 -0.93
CA GLY A 820 -36.17 38.19 0.21
C GLY A 820 -36.10 36.68 -0.02
N VAL A 821 -36.42 36.22 -1.22
CA VAL A 821 -36.30 34.80 -1.59
C VAL A 821 -34.84 34.35 -1.67
N VAL A 822 -33.93 35.24 -2.08
CA VAL A 822 -32.50 34.91 -2.27
C VAL A 822 -31.68 35.05 -0.99
N GLY A 823 -31.99 36.01 -0.11
CA GLY A 823 -31.14 36.34 1.04
C GLY A 823 -31.86 36.76 2.31
N GLY A 824 -33.16 36.49 2.43
CA GLY A 824 -33.94 36.80 3.64
C GLY A 824 -34.30 38.29 3.81
N PRO A 825 -34.89 38.68 4.95
CA PRO A 825 -35.54 39.97 5.13
C PRO A 825 -34.59 41.18 5.06
N PHE A 826 -33.31 40.99 5.43
CA PHE A 826 -32.31 42.04 5.35
C PHE A 826 -31.93 42.40 3.90
N VAL A 827 -31.77 41.39 3.04
CA VAL A 827 -31.47 41.58 1.61
C VAL A 827 -32.69 42.14 0.87
N ALA A 828 -33.90 41.74 1.25
CA ALA A 828 -35.16 42.33 0.77
C ALA A 828 -35.25 43.83 1.05
N LEU A 829 -34.94 44.24 2.28
CA LEU A 829 -34.96 45.64 2.70
C LEU A 829 -33.91 46.46 1.93
N ALA A 830 -32.72 45.90 1.73
CA ALA A 830 -31.65 46.55 0.98
C ALA A 830 -32.00 46.72 -0.52
N ALA A 831 -32.64 45.71 -1.14
CA ALA A 831 -33.16 45.80 -2.51
C ALA A 831 -34.26 46.88 -2.63
N ALA A 832 -35.20 46.91 -1.67
CA ALA A 832 -36.24 47.94 -1.63
C ALA A 832 -35.62 49.35 -1.50
N LEU A 833 -34.67 49.51 -0.59
CA LEU A 833 -33.95 50.77 -0.38
C LEU A 833 -33.16 51.19 -1.63
N GLY A 834 -32.49 50.25 -2.30
CA GLY A 834 -31.78 50.49 -3.56
C GLY A 834 -32.71 50.98 -4.66
N SER A 835 -33.89 50.39 -4.78
CA SER A 835 -34.89 50.82 -5.75
C SER A 835 -35.42 52.23 -5.44
N VAL A 836 -35.62 52.61 -4.18
CA VAL A 836 -36.00 53.99 -3.77
C VAL A 836 -34.88 54.98 -4.06
N LEU A 837 -33.63 54.58 -3.81
CA LEU A 837 -32.43 55.39 -4.02
C LEU A 837 -31.97 55.45 -5.49
N ALA A 838 -32.69 54.84 -6.44
CA ALA A 838 -32.33 54.83 -7.86
C ALA A 838 -32.14 56.24 -8.45
N GLY A 839 -32.87 57.25 -7.96
CA GLY A 839 -32.73 58.66 -8.35
C GLY A 839 -31.50 59.37 -7.72
N ARG A 840 -30.85 58.76 -6.73
CA ARG A 840 -29.66 59.26 -6.03
C ARG A 840 -28.52 58.26 -6.17
N ARG A 841 -28.11 57.97 -7.40
CA ARG A 841 -27.09 56.95 -7.76
C ARG A 841 -25.83 57.01 -6.90
N VAL A 842 -25.30 58.21 -6.63
CA VAL A 842 -24.09 58.38 -5.82
C VAL A 842 -24.31 57.86 -4.40
N LEU A 843 -25.48 58.14 -3.82
CA LEU A 843 -25.83 57.69 -2.46
C LEU A 843 -26.08 56.17 -2.41
N ALA A 844 -26.77 55.62 -3.41
CA ALA A 844 -27.02 54.17 -3.50
C ALA A 844 -25.70 53.39 -3.66
N VAL A 845 -24.82 53.84 -4.56
CA VAL A 845 -23.50 53.22 -4.75
C VAL A 845 -22.64 53.38 -3.50
N ALA A 846 -22.62 54.57 -2.88
CA ALA A 846 -21.87 54.77 -1.64
C ALA A 846 -22.34 53.84 -0.50
N LEU A 847 -23.65 53.68 -0.33
CA LEU A 847 -24.22 52.81 0.72
C LEU A 847 -23.97 51.32 0.42
N ALA A 848 -24.11 50.90 -0.84
CA ALA A 848 -23.77 49.54 -1.26
C ALA A 848 -22.28 49.24 -1.03
N SER A 849 -21.40 50.17 -1.42
CA SER A 849 -19.95 50.06 -1.19
C SER A 849 -19.61 50.00 0.29
N LEU A 850 -20.29 50.79 1.14
CA LEU A 850 -20.08 50.76 2.59
C LEU A 850 -20.50 49.42 3.19
N LEU A 851 -21.63 48.85 2.77
CA LEU A 851 -22.10 47.55 3.23
C LEU A 851 -21.16 46.42 2.79
N MET A 852 -20.65 46.46 1.55
CA MET A 852 -19.65 45.50 1.09
C MET A 852 -18.32 45.65 1.85
N LEU A 853 -17.89 46.88 2.14
CA LEU A 853 -16.67 47.14 2.91
C LEU A 853 -16.82 46.73 4.38
N ALA A 854 -18.01 46.88 4.95
CA ALA A 854 -18.34 46.41 6.30
C ALA A 854 -18.35 44.87 6.35
N GLY A 855 -18.91 44.20 5.35
CA GLY A 855 -18.86 42.73 5.23
C GLY A 855 -17.42 42.24 5.13
N LEU A 856 -16.59 42.89 4.30
CA LEU A 856 -15.16 42.63 4.22
C LEU A 856 -14.45 42.86 5.57
N LEU A 857 -14.76 43.95 6.28
CA LEU A 857 -14.17 44.24 7.59
C LEU A 857 -14.55 43.19 8.64
N VAL A 858 -15.80 42.70 8.63
CA VAL A 858 -16.24 41.60 9.51
C VAL A 858 -15.42 40.34 9.24
N VAL A 859 -15.23 39.97 7.96
CA VAL A 859 -14.38 38.83 7.57
C VAL A 859 -12.94 39.04 8.03
N VAL A 860 -12.38 40.25 7.85
CA VAL A 860 -11.01 40.60 8.28
C VAL A 860 -10.85 40.43 9.79
N VAL A 861 -11.78 40.99 10.59
CA VAL A 861 -11.72 40.92 12.05
C VAL A 861 -11.88 39.48 12.54
N GLN A 862 -12.82 38.72 11.96
CA GLN A 862 -13.02 37.31 12.31
C GLN A 862 -11.76 36.50 12.04
N LEU A 863 -11.17 36.64 10.85
CA LEU A 863 -9.95 35.93 10.47
C LEU A 863 -8.72 36.32 11.31
N LEU A 864 -8.72 37.49 11.96
CA LEU A 864 -7.66 37.90 12.87
C LEU A 864 -7.78 37.29 14.28
N ASP A 865 -9.01 37.05 14.76
CA ASP A 865 -9.26 36.50 16.10
C ASP A 865 -9.31 34.96 16.11
N ALA A 866 -9.88 34.31 15.08
CA ALA A 866 -9.86 32.85 14.90
C ALA A 866 -10.20 32.44 13.46
N PRO A 867 -9.60 31.36 12.92
CA PRO A 867 -9.91 30.87 11.57
C PRO A 867 -11.22 30.06 11.59
N VAL A 868 -12.35 30.72 11.82
CA VAL A 868 -13.69 30.12 11.74
C VAL A 868 -14.33 30.55 10.42
N THR A 869 -15.24 29.74 9.88
CA THR A 869 -16.14 30.16 8.80
C THR A 869 -16.74 31.52 9.14
N PRO A 870 -16.67 32.52 8.24
CA PRO A 870 -17.21 33.84 8.53
C PRO A 870 -18.66 33.73 8.97
N ASP A 871 -19.03 34.39 10.07
CA ASP A 871 -20.40 34.37 10.57
C ASP A 871 -21.35 34.96 9.50
N ALA A 872 -22.61 34.53 9.50
CA ALA A 872 -23.62 34.91 8.52
C ALA A 872 -23.80 36.44 8.37
N THR A 873 -23.30 37.21 9.33
CA THR A 873 -23.19 38.67 9.27
C THR A 873 -22.42 39.18 8.05
N ALA A 874 -21.32 38.54 7.65
CA ALA A 874 -20.55 38.96 6.47
C ALA A 874 -21.33 38.75 5.16
N ASP A 875 -22.00 37.60 5.04
CA ASP A 875 -22.86 37.25 3.90
C ASP A 875 -24.08 38.16 3.80
N LEU A 876 -24.70 38.49 4.94
CA LEU A 876 -25.83 39.42 5.02
C LEU A 876 -25.42 40.83 4.59
N LEU A 877 -24.26 41.33 5.01
CA LEU A 877 -23.76 42.67 4.66
C LEU A 877 -23.40 42.77 3.17
N THR A 878 -22.69 41.77 2.64
CA THR A 878 -22.31 41.72 1.22
C THR A 878 -23.52 41.51 0.32
N GLY A 879 -24.41 40.57 0.67
CA GLY A 879 -25.67 40.33 -0.02
C GLY A 879 -26.60 41.55 -0.02
N ALA A 880 -26.71 42.26 1.10
CA ALA A 880 -27.45 43.51 1.18
C ALA A 880 -26.84 44.61 0.30
N GLY A 881 -25.51 44.77 0.33
CA GLY A 881 -24.81 45.72 -0.53
C GLY A 881 -25.03 45.44 -2.03
N LEU A 882 -24.96 44.16 -2.43
CA LEU A 882 -25.17 43.72 -3.81
C LEU A 882 -26.61 43.97 -4.28
N ALA A 883 -27.59 43.57 -3.46
CA ALA A 883 -29.00 43.75 -3.76
C ALA A 883 -29.37 45.24 -3.87
N LEU A 884 -28.80 46.08 -3.00
CA LEU A 884 -28.99 47.53 -3.03
C LEU A 884 -28.43 48.16 -4.32
N ALA A 885 -27.22 47.75 -4.73
CA ALA A 885 -26.60 48.23 -5.96
C ALA A 885 -27.38 47.77 -7.21
N MET A 886 -27.76 46.49 -7.27
CA MET A 886 -28.51 45.92 -8.38
C MET A 886 -29.89 46.55 -8.54
N ALA A 887 -30.63 46.74 -7.45
CA ALA A 887 -31.97 47.35 -7.50
C ALA A 887 -31.91 48.83 -7.94
N ALA A 888 -30.90 49.58 -7.49
CA ALA A 888 -30.67 50.95 -7.93
C ALA A 888 -30.33 51.03 -9.44
N ALA A 889 -29.56 50.06 -9.95
CA ALA A 889 -29.19 49.99 -11.36
C ALA A 889 -30.33 49.53 -12.27
N TRP A 890 -31.13 48.54 -11.84
CA TRP A 890 -32.20 47.93 -12.63
C TRP A 890 -33.33 48.92 -12.91
N ARG A 891 -33.75 49.68 -11.90
CA ARG A 891 -34.82 50.68 -12.05
C ARG A 891 -34.48 51.79 -13.04
N HIS A 892 -33.20 52.06 -13.27
CA HIS A 892 -32.74 53.04 -14.25
C HIS A 892 -32.82 52.54 -15.70
N ARG A 893 -32.87 51.23 -15.95
CA ARG A 893 -33.00 50.69 -17.33
C ARG A 893 -34.44 50.68 -17.85
N SER A 894 -35.42 51.18 -17.10
CA SER A 894 -36.79 51.37 -17.61
C SER A 894 -36.82 52.61 -18.54
N PRO A 895 -37.24 52.50 -19.81
CA PRO A 895 -36.88 53.46 -20.85
C PRO A 895 -37.80 54.67 -20.92
N ASP A 896 -37.22 55.86 -21.02
CA ASP A 896 -37.87 57.08 -21.56
C ASP A 896 -37.80 57.14 -23.11
N THR A 897 -37.50 56.03 -23.77
CA THR A 897 -37.45 55.95 -25.24
C THR A 897 -38.63 55.17 -25.79
N ALA A 898 -39.79 55.82 -25.86
CA ALA A 898 -40.82 55.54 -26.86
C ALA A 898 -40.80 56.67 -27.91
N GLY A 899 -39.68 56.77 -28.63
CA GLY A 899 -39.59 57.41 -29.92
C GLY A 899 -39.32 56.32 -30.95
N ALA A 900 -40.35 55.97 -31.72
CA ALA A 900 -40.23 55.10 -32.88
C ALA A 900 -41.03 55.72 -34.03
N PRO A 901 -40.57 55.54 -35.28
CA PRO A 901 -39.20 55.68 -35.78
C PRO A 901 -38.88 57.12 -36.21
#